data_AF-U6RQ63-F1
#
_entry.id   AF-U6RQ63-F1
#
_cell.length_a   1.000
_cell.length_b   1.000
_cell.length_c   1.000
_cell.angle_alpha   90.00
_cell.angle_beta   90.00
_cell.angle_gamma   90.00
#
_symmetry.space_group_name_H-M   'P 1'
#
loop_
_entity.id
_entity.type
_entity.pdbx_description
1 polymer ?
#
loop_
_entity_poly.entity_id
_entity_poly.type
_entity_poly.pdbx_seq_one_letter_code
_entity_poly.pdbx_strand_id
1 'polypeptide(L)'
;MMKKQYSHLVLFLSLCTLTACNDSKNEDSIDPDPLPPSITYHVEGYAELGAFDHNSTLTVFPLDKSLAHIEEQAYGGKVETDYGLFSASGNMKFQESLYFEVQVTGNFFNGTKGRRSEHKTTLRAINHVINHDDEERSINRYIKLPATNVNIFTQLTAARICTLLKKAAGYNEMSHTITDIYRNASEQALKEVLTAFSISDIYVSMLSIDPTRASFSQYNAPASMMAAVSNILLTSVDEELLDTFFTEWDKDFAPDGRIDNEDIKESIRDGQQSLKYTNVYKQLDSFYKAYDFKSDFPEFWKFVDRNGDGILDKQDKPDDFEITEEELTPSKQQCIQLLEQVNKYLRDFLQTECVWEANFCGAIGPIPDYPTTLVPTDSEVYEIWTAAYATIRQCNYMIHILTSKTYDYDVKPYVGTAYTIQSLIYQSLTQLFGDVPYVTPDNFNDIDYGNHVTRTPVKFIYAKQLEALEKYADALPPDAAQTKPESHPVSFVAAQLLMATMYAEIKDYTNASKHFAKIDSNTYLSAYLWKISNNESPMLDKPLYKKYFEGPYHLIYRIANQNALRVELLLANNQVAKASDAMKKLDREWKGSDKADEIRARLLEKGVNIMGQTFGCFSFLKRMGAAKELLNIKDYQLLLPLPSLIITETPGITQNTGY
;
A
#
# COMPACT_ATOMS: atom_id res chain seq x y z
N MET A 1 60.02 0.44 20.17
CA MET A 1 60.70 1.40 19.26
C MET A 1 59.70 1.75 18.17
N MET A 2 59.37 2.97 17.78
CA MET A 2 59.65 4.33 18.24
C MET A 2 58.61 5.21 17.51
N LYS A 3 58.05 6.19 18.22
CA LYS A 3 57.27 7.32 17.68
C LYS A 3 58.09 8.09 16.62
N LYS A 4 57.42 8.73 15.66
CA LYS A 4 57.97 9.89 14.94
C LYS A 4 56.97 11.05 14.95
N GLN A 5 57.40 12.12 15.62
CA GLN A 5 56.94 13.50 15.53
C GLN A 5 57.66 14.21 14.38
N TYR A 6 57.02 15.20 13.76
CA TYR A 6 57.57 16.45 13.17
C TYR A 6 56.33 17.38 13.05
N SER A 7 56.13 18.52 13.73
CA SER A 7 56.90 19.75 13.96
C SER A 7 57.45 20.40 12.70
N HIS A 8 56.77 21.45 12.22
CA HIS A 8 57.39 22.58 11.55
C HIS A 8 56.63 23.88 11.85
N LEU A 9 57.22 24.63 12.77
CA LEU A 9 57.07 26.07 13.02
C LEU A 9 57.83 26.83 11.93
N VAL A 10 57.23 27.83 11.30
CA VAL A 10 57.95 28.84 10.49
C VAL A 10 57.59 30.23 10.99
N LEU A 11 58.64 30.89 11.49
CA LEU A 11 58.78 32.28 11.89
C LEU A 11 58.62 33.24 10.69
N PHE A 12 58.32 34.52 10.95
CA PHE A 12 58.83 35.77 10.33
C PHE A 12 57.72 36.84 10.49
N LEU A 13 57.94 38.10 10.86
CA LEU A 13 58.99 38.84 11.57
C LEU A 13 58.35 40.20 11.89
N SER A 14 58.70 40.78 13.05
CA SER A 14 58.37 42.14 13.45
C SER A 14 58.98 43.20 12.51
N LEU A 15 58.25 44.28 12.24
CA LEU A 15 58.83 45.58 11.93
C LEU A 15 58.07 46.69 12.67
N CYS A 16 58.64 47.13 13.80
CA CYS A 16 58.31 48.39 14.44
C CYS A 16 58.89 49.56 13.63
N THR A 17 58.13 50.65 13.48
CA THR A 17 58.71 52.00 13.29
C THR A 17 58.12 52.96 14.32
N LEU A 18 59.01 53.85 14.78
CA LEU A 18 58.94 54.69 15.96
C LEU A 18 58.26 56.04 15.69
N THR A 19 57.44 56.45 16.66
CA THR A 19 57.25 57.80 17.25
C THR A 19 57.36 59.06 16.37
N ALA A 20 56.30 59.87 16.42
CA ALA A 20 56.38 61.33 16.44
C ALA A 20 55.46 61.87 17.54
N CYS A 21 56.03 62.58 18.50
CA CYS A 21 55.30 63.35 19.52
C CYS A 21 54.61 64.55 18.87
N ASN A 22 53.38 64.86 19.30
CA ASN A 22 52.96 66.25 19.40
C ASN A 22 52.09 66.42 20.65
N ASP A 23 52.58 67.23 21.58
CA ASP A 23 51.84 67.70 22.75
C ASP A 23 50.85 68.78 22.28
N SER A 24 49.55 68.52 22.39
CA SER A 24 48.55 69.59 22.49
C SER A 24 47.44 69.14 23.42
N LYS A 25 47.42 69.72 24.62
CA LYS A 25 46.31 69.63 25.57
C LYS A 25 45.07 70.33 25.01
N ASN A 26 43.92 69.72 25.31
CA ASN A 26 42.54 70.23 25.28
C ASN A 26 41.77 70.05 23.95
N GLU A 27 40.97 68.99 23.89
CA GLU A 27 39.51 69.08 23.97
C GLU A 27 38.98 67.71 24.45
N ASP A 28 38.01 67.72 25.35
CA ASP A 28 37.31 66.52 25.83
C ASP A 28 36.62 65.83 24.65
N SER A 29 37.31 64.93 23.97
CA SER A 29 36.66 63.94 23.12
C SER A 29 36.06 62.88 24.05
N ILE A 30 34.75 62.95 24.24
CA ILE A 30 33.95 61.80 24.66
C ILE A 30 34.34 60.68 23.68
N ASP A 31 35.08 59.68 24.16
CA ASP A 31 35.24 58.42 23.44
C ASP A 31 33.82 57.97 23.08
N PRO A 32 33.51 57.66 21.81
CA PRO A 32 32.20 57.13 21.47
C PRO A 32 31.98 55.91 22.37
N ASP A 33 30.85 55.87 23.07
CA ASP A 33 30.45 54.72 23.87
C ASP A 33 30.78 53.45 23.07
N PRO A 34 31.48 52.46 23.66
CA PRO A 34 31.78 51.23 22.95
C PRO A 34 30.47 50.71 22.36
N LEU A 35 30.46 50.50 21.04
CA LEU A 35 29.31 49.94 20.33
C LEU A 35 28.74 48.79 21.17
N PRO A 36 27.41 48.77 21.45
CA PRO A 36 26.84 47.72 22.27
C PRO A 36 27.25 46.37 21.67
N PRO A 37 27.68 45.40 22.49
CA PRO A 37 28.21 44.14 22.00
C PRO A 37 27.19 43.49 21.06
N SER A 38 27.58 43.26 19.80
CA SER A 38 26.71 42.59 18.83
C SER A 38 26.55 41.13 19.25
N ILE A 39 25.31 40.71 19.49
CA ILE A 39 24.97 39.32 19.78
C ILE A 39 24.78 38.61 18.45
N THR A 40 25.55 37.55 18.20
CA THR A 40 25.39 36.68 17.04
C THR A 40 24.70 35.41 17.48
N TYR A 41 23.52 35.14 16.94
CA TYR A 41 22.78 33.90 17.15
C TYR A 41 23.10 32.91 16.05
N HIS A 42 23.07 31.62 16.39
CA HIS A 42 23.30 30.52 15.47
C HIS A 42 22.18 29.49 15.59
N VAL A 43 21.54 29.19 14.46
CA VAL A 43 20.62 28.06 14.30
C VAL A 43 21.23 27.05 13.34
N GLU A 44 21.06 25.77 13.65
CA GLU A 44 21.48 24.67 12.80
C GLU A 44 20.49 23.51 12.93
N GLY A 45 20.32 22.77 11.85
CA GLY A 45 19.43 21.63 11.83
C GLY A 45 19.26 21.04 10.45
N TYR A 46 18.32 20.11 10.35
CA TYR A 46 17.90 19.49 9.11
C TYR A 46 16.48 19.91 8.73
N ALA A 47 16.21 20.03 7.44
CA ALA A 47 14.91 20.28 6.85
C ALA A 47 14.37 19.01 6.17
N GLU A 48 13.32 18.39 6.73
CA GLU A 48 12.98 16.98 6.49
C GLU A 48 11.45 16.70 6.46
N LEU A 49 10.84 16.75 5.26
CA LEU A 49 9.61 16.02 4.91
C LEU A 49 10.00 14.72 4.19
N GLY A 50 10.67 14.87 3.06
CA GLY A 50 11.97 14.24 2.86
C GLY A 50 13.05 15.34 2.88
N ALA A 51 14.30 15.02 2.57
CA ALA A 51 15.35 16.03 2.60
C ALA A 51 15.05 17.20 1.66
N PHE A 52 15.03 18.42 2.18
CA PHE A 52 14.94 19.64 1.36
C PHE A 52 16.24 19.88 0.59
N ASP A 53 16.14 20.46 -0.61
CA ASP A 53 17.31 20.76 -1.44
C ASP A 53 18.01 22.07 -1.05
N HIS A 54 19.24 22.27 -1.53
CA HIS A 54 20.05 23.47 -1.25
C HIS A 54 19.49 24.77 -1.86
N ASN A 55 18.45 24.71 -2.69
CA ASN A 55 17.76 25.89 -3.22
C ASN A 55 16.63 26.36 -2.30
N SER A 56 16.36 25.62 -1.22
CA SER A 56 15.34 25.94 -0.23
C SER A 56 15.74 27.14 0.63
N THR A 57 14.75 27.97 0.94
CA THR A 57 14.92 29.20 1.73
C THR A 57 14.60 28.91 3.20
N LEU A 58 15.50 29.34 4.08
CA LEU A 58 15.32 29.30 5.53
C LEU A 58 14.93 30.70 6.01
N THR A 59 13.94 30.80 6.89
CA THR A 59 13.61 32.06 7.57
C THR A 59 13.40 31.82 9.06
N VAL A 60 14.02 32.65 9.89
CA VAL A 60 13.89 32.61 11.34
C VAL A 60 13.07 33.82 11.79
N PHE A 61 11.95 33.57 12.45
CA PHE A 61 11.02 34.59 12.95
C PHE A 61 11.05 34.62 14.48
N PRO A 62 11.52 35.71 15.09
CA PRO A 62 11.21 36.00 16.49
C PRO A 62 9.70 36.07 16.68
N LEU A 63 9.19 35.49 17.76
CA LEU A 63 7.77 35.52 18.09
C LEU A 63 7.49 36.53 19.20
N ASP A 64 6.39 37.28 19.06
CA ASP A 64 5.91 38.16 20.11
C ASP A 64 5.21 37.39 21.26
N LYS A 65 4.72 38.10 22.27
CA LYS A 65 3.99 37.48 23.41
C LYS A 65 2.68 36.80 23.00
N SER A 66 2.14 37.12 21.83
CA SER A 66 0.97 36.46 21.25
C SER A 66 1.34 35.25 20.37
N LEU A 67 2.64 34.93 20.27
CA LEU A 67 3.23 33.94 19.37
C LEU A 67 3.03 34.27 17.87
N ALA A 68 2.84 35.55 17.54
CA ALA A 68 2.80 36.03 16.17
C ALA A 68 4.21 36.41 15.70
N HIS A 69 4.45 36.31 14.39
CA HIS A 69 5.73 36.68 13.78
C HIS A 69 6.00 38.17 13.95
N ILE A 70 7.24 38.50 14.30
CA ILE A 70 7.74 39.87 14.24
C ILE A 70 8.49 40.04 12.90
N GLU A 71 7.72 40.30 11.83
CA GLU A 71 8.18 40.30 10.43
C GLU A 71 9.41 41.20 10.20
N GLU A 72 9.45 42.38 10.80
CA GLU A 72 10.59 43.30 10.67
C GLU A 72 11.90 42.80 11.31
N GLN A 73 11.84 41.69 12.05
CA GLN A 73 12.97 41.03 12.70
C GLN A 73 13.28 39.66 12.09
N ALA A 74 12.60 39.28 11.00
CA ALA A 74 12.86 38.04 10.29
C ALA A 74 14.31 37.98 9.78
N TYR A 75 14.96 36.83 9.96
CA TYR A 75 16.32 36.58 9.51
C TYR A 75 16.35 35.48 8.44
N GLY A 76 16.81 35.83 7.24
CA GLY A 76 16.90 34.90 6.11
C GLY A 76 18.19 34.08 6.12
N GLY A 77 18.09 32.84 5.67
CA GLY A 77 19.19 31.91 5.42
C GLY A 77 18.88 30.99 4.24
N LYS A 78 19.70 29.95 4.05
CA LYS A 78 19.48 28.93 3.02
C LYS A 78 19.82 27.55 3.58
N VAL A 79 19.23 26.53 2.96
CA VAL A 79 19.69 25.15 3.12
C VAL A 79 21.02 25.00 2.39
N GLU A 80 22.00 24.36 3.02
CA GLU A 80 23.38 24.27 2.52
C GLU A 80 23.62 23.03 1.66
N THR A 81 22.78 22.02 1.80
CA THR A 81 22.99 20.69 1.19
C THR A 81 21.72 20.12 0.59
N ASP A 82 21.87 19.13 -0.27
CA ASP A 82 20.74 18.43 -0.87
C ASP A 82 20.08 17.40 0.07
N TYR A 83 20.67 17.13 1.22
CA TYR A 83 20.10 16.26 2.25
C TYR A 83 19.49 17.07 3.41
N GLY A 84 19.21 18.36 3.21
CA GLY A 84 18.43 19.19 4.12
C GLY A 84 19.21 19.86 5.25
N LEU A 85 20.54 19.68 5.36
CA LEU A 85 21.34 20.39 6.36
C LEU A 85 21.33 21.90 6.10
N PHE A 86 21.05 22.69 7.14
CA PHE A 86 21.15 24.13 7.13
C PHE A 86 21.91 24.65 8.35
N SER A 87 22.57 25.80 8.17
CA SER A 87 23.15 26.58 9.25
C SER A 87 22.96 28.07 8.95
N ALA A 88 22.58 28.84 9.95
CA ALA A 88 22.45 30.29 9.82
C ALA A 88 22.97 30.99 11.08
N SER A 89 23.94 31.89 10.87
CA SER A 89 24.53 32.72 11.93
C SER A 89 24.34 34.19 11.60
N GLY A 90 23.88 34.99 12.55
CA GLY A 90 23.74 36.43 12.33
C GLY A 90 23.21 37.20 13.54
N ASN A 91 23.05 38.51 13.36
CA ASN A 91 22.50 39.41 14.38
C ASN A 91 20.96 39.30 14.43
N MET A 92 20.44 38.13 14.80
CA MET A 92 19.01 37.92 15.03
C MET A 92 18.55 38.71 16.27
N LYS A 93 17.28 39.12 16.31
CA LYS A 93 16.74 39.93 17.40
C LYS A 93 15.76 39.11 18.25
N PHE A 94 16.21 38.62 19.40
CA PHE A 94 15.37 37.85 20.34
C PHE A 94 15.20 38.52 21.71
N GLN A 95 15.60 39.77 21.87
CA GLN A 95 15.69 40.45 23.19
C GLN A 95 14.37 40.48 23.97
N GLU A 96 13.23 40.48 23.26
CA GLU A 96 11.88 40.48 23.84
C GLU A 96 11.08 39.21 23.52
N SER A 97 11.70 38.24 22.84
CA SER A 97 11.06 37.00 22.40
C SER A 97 11.51 35.82 23.27
N LEU A 98 10.55 35.07 23.81
CA LEU A 98 10.80 33.81 24.52
C LEU A 98 10.91 32.62 23.56
N TYR A 99 10.28 32.76 22.40
CA TYR A 99 10.12 31.73 21.38
C TYR A 99 10.45 32.30 20.01
N PHE A 100 10.77 31.40 19.09
CA PHE A 100 10.99 31.74 17.69
C PHE A 100 10.48 30.61 16.80
N GLU A 101 10.14 30.94 15.56
CA GLU A 101 9.78 29.97 14.54
C GLU A 101 10.89 29.90 13.49
N VAL A 102 11.20 28.70 13.03
CA VAL A 102 12.06 28.48 11.86
C VAL A 102 11.20 27.89 10.77
N GLN A 103 11.18 28.54 9.60
CA GLN A 103 10.50 28.06 8.40
C GLN A 103 11.50 27.66 7.33
N VAL A 104 11.21 26.57 6.63
CA VAL A 104 11.92 26.17 5.42
C VAL A 104 10.91 26.00 4.30
N THR A 105 11.13 26.71 3.19
CA THR A 105 10.31 26.63 1.98
C THR A 105 11.16 26.19 0.80
N GLY A 106 10.75 25.14 0.12
CA GLY A 106 11.48 24.64 -1.05
C GLY A 106 11.00 23.29 -1.52
N ASN A 107 11.80 22.68 -2.41
CA ASN A 107 11.53 21.33 -2.90
C ASN A 107 12.24 20.31 -2.01
N PHE A 108 11.64 19.14 -1.89
CA PHE A 108 12.16 18.05 -1.07
C PHE A 108 12.25 16.76 -1.89
N PHE A 109 13.02 15.78 -1.41
CA PHE A 109 13.00 14.44 -1.99
C PHE A 109 11.73 13.70 -1.57
N ASN A 110 10.86 13.39 -2.53
CA ASN A 110 9.65 12.63 -2.26
C ASN A 110 9.93 11.12 -2.38
N GLY A 111 9.95 10.44 -1.23
CA GLY A 111 10.19 9.01 -1.12
C GLY A 111 9.07 8.13 -1.66
N THR A 112 7.88 8.67 -1.97
CA THR A 112 6.81 7.89 -2.62
C THR A 112 6.93 7.89 -4.15
N LYS A 113 7.51 8.98 -4.70
CA LYS A 113 7.70 9.19 -6.14
C LYS A 113 9.13 8.93 -6.63
N GLY A 114 10.11 8.82 -5.73
CA GLY A 114 11.51 8.54 -6.05
C GLY A 114 12.25 9.71 -6.72
N ARG A 115 11.70 10.93 -6.58
CA ARG A 115 12.21 12.14 -7.24
C ARG A 115 12.04 13.36 -6.34
N ARG A 116 12.64 14.48 -6.73
CA ARG A 116 12.34 15.79 -6.12
C ARG A 116 10.87 16.15 -6.37
N SER A 117 10.27 16.86 -5.41
CA SER A 117 8.94 17.41 -5.54
C SER A 117 8.89 18.43 -6.69
N GLU A 118 7.73 18.50 -7.35
CA GLU A 118 7.45 19.49 -8.40
C GLU A 118 6.91 20.80 -7.80
N HIS A 119 6.31 20.71 -6.62
CA HIS A 119 5.79 21.84 -5.87
C HIS A 119 6.65 22.09 -4.63
N LYS A 120 6.84 23.39 -4.33
CA LYS A 120 7.48 23.82 -3.10
C LYS A 120 6.48 23.70 -1.95
N THR A 121 6.98 23.33 -0.79
CA THR A 121 6.21 23.20 0.45
C THR A 121 6.90 23.97 1.56
N THR A 122 6.14 24.48 2.52
CA THR A 122 6.69 25.16 3.70
C THR A 122 6.50 24.30 4.95
N LEU A 123 7.62 23.94 5.59
CA LEU A 123 7.61 23.37 6.93
C LEU A 123 8.05 24.40 7.96
N ARG A 124 7.56 24.28 9.20
CA ARG A 124 7.92 25.16 10.31
C ARG A 124 8.22 24.40 11.61
N ALA A 125 8.96 25.06 12.50
CA ALA A 125 9.27 24.57 13.84
C ALA A 125 9.22 25.70 14.87
N ILE A 126 8.39 25.54 15.90
CA ILE A 126 8.37 26.44 17.06
C ILE A 126 9.47 26.02 18.02
N ASN A 127 10.28 26.97 18.47
CA ASN A 127 11.44 26.77 19.32
C ASN A 127 11.46 27.79 20.47
N HIS A 128 12.34 27.58 21.45
CA HIS A 128 12.57 28.49 22.58
C HIS A 128 13.98 29.08 22.56
N VAL A 129 14.15 30.31 23.06
CA VAL A 129 15.42 31.07 22.95
C VAL A 129 16.49 30.65 23.98
N ILE A 130 16.11 29.99 25.08
CA ILE A 130 17.04 29.71 26.18
C ILE A 130 18.02 28.59 25.83
N ASN A 131 19.32 28.85 26.02
CA ASN A 131 20.40 27.89 25.84
C ASN A 131 20.58 27.04 27.11
N HIS A 132 20.84 25.75 26.96
CA HIS A 132 21.14 24.83 28.06
C HIS A 132 22.58 24.93 28.57
N ASP A 133 23.49 25.52 27.78
CA ASP A 133 24.91 25.65 28.12
C ASP A 133 25.27 27.10 28.48
N ASP A 134 25.39 27.36 29.79
CA ASP A 134 25.98 28.58 30.35
C ASP A 134 27.48 28.66 29.96
N GLU A 135 27.79 29.24 28.79
CA GLU A 135 29.13 29.74 28.50
C GLU A 135 29.10 31.24 28.19
N GLU A 136 29.10 32.04 29.26
CA GLU A 136 29.67 33.38 29.19
C GLU A 136 31.15 33.26 28.81
N ARG A 137 31.52 33.65 27.58
CA ARG A 137 32.81 34.32 27.34
C ARG A 137 32.91 35.06 26.01
N SER A 138 33.37 36.31 26.17
CA SER A 138 33.98 37.18 25.17
C SER A 138 33.08 38.26 24.54
N ILE A 139 33.79 39.27 24.03
CA ILE A 139 33.39 40.65 23.77
C ILE A 139 32.39 40.74 22.59
N ASN A 140 32.17 39.62 21.89
CA ASN A 140 31.05 39.36 20.98
C ASN A 140 30.30 38.11 21.50
N ARG A 141 29.06 38.26 21.97
CA ARG A 141 28.27 37.14 22.49
C ARG A 141 27.79 36.26 21.33
N TYR A 142 28.41 35.10 21.15
CA TYR A 142 27.91 34.05 20.27
C TYR A 142 26.93 33.17 21.06
N ILE A 143 25.68 33.06 20.61
CA ILE A 143 24.64 32.27 21.26
C ILE A 143 24.19 31.17 20.30
N LYS A 144 24.55 29.92 20.60
CA LYS A 144 23.99 28.76 19.92
C LYS A 144 22.60 28.50 20.45
N LEU A 145 21.61 28.55 19.55
CA LEU A 145 20.23 28.23 19.89
C LEU A 145 20.05 26.70 19.98
N PRO A 146 19.01 26.22 20.69
CA PRO A 146 18.71 24.80 20.80
C PRO A 146 18.48 24.15 19.43
N ALA A 147 18.50 22.81 19.42
CA ALA A 147 18.30 22.02 18.21
C ALA A 147 17.06 22.50 17.44
N THR A 148 17.21 22.69 16.14
CA THR A 148 16.26 23.48 15.35
C THR A 148 15.76 22.75 14.11
N ASN A 149 15.77 21.41 14.10
CA ASN A 149 15.30 20.66 12.92
C ASN A 149 13.88 21.08 12.55
N VAL A 150 13.65 21.24 11.25
CA VAL A 150 12.37 21.58 10.66
C VAL A 150 11.89 20.34 9.90
N ASN A 151 10.98 19.57 10.49
CA ASN A 151 10.56 18.29 9.95
C ASN A 151 9.04 18.10 10.03
N ILE A 152 8.54 16.97 9.56
CA ILE A 152 7.09 16.72 9.58
C ILE A 152 6.51 16.77 11.01
N PHE A 153 7.23 16.32 12.03
CA PHE A 153 6.76 16.40 13.41
C PHE A 153 6.65 17.86 13.87
N THR A 154 7.65 18.68 13.60
CA THR A 154 7.59 20.09 13.99
C THR A 154 6.48 20.84 13.26
N GLN A 155 6.22 20.50 11.99
CA GLN A 155 5.11 21.07 11.23
C GLN A 155 3.76 20.73 11.85
N LEU A 156 3.49 19.44 12.10
CA LEU A 156 2.20 18.98 12.61
C LEU A 156 1.97 19.36 14.09
N THR A 157 3.03 19.63 14.85
CA THR A 157 2.93 20.04 16.25
C THR A 157 2.90 21.56 16.44
N ALA A 158 3.37 22.37 15.49
CA ALA A 158 3.61 23.80 15.68
C ALA A 158 2.41 24.58 16.24
N ALA A 159 1.24 24.53 15.58
CA ALA A 159 0.05 25.25 16.03
C ALA A 159 -0.47 24.73 17.39
N ARG A 160 -0.34 23.42 17.63
CA ARG A 160 -0.72 22.80 18.91
C ARG A 160 0.21 23.24 20.05
N ILE A 161 1.51 23.29 19.82
CA ILE A 161 2.50 23.81 20.78
C ILE A 161 2.14 25.26 21.13
N CYS A 162 1.89 26.14 20.15
CA CYS A 162 1.47 27.51 20.41
C CYS A 162 0.21 27.60 21.29
N THR A 163 -0.76 26.71 21.08
CA THR A 163 -1.99 26.64 21.88
C THR A 163 -1.72 26.19 23.32
N LEU A 164 -0.86 25.18 23.51
CA LEU A 164 -0.49 24.66 24.83
C LEU A 164 0.36 25.67 25.62
N LEU A 165 1.31 26.34 24.97
CA LEU A 165 2.12 27.41 25.56
C LEU A 165 1.22 28.52 26.12
N LYS A 166 0.26 29.01 25.34
CA LYS A 166 -0.69 30.07 25.78
C LYS A 166 -1.57 29.66 26.98
N LYS A 167 -1.78 28.36 27.18
CA LYS A 167 -2.54 27.81 28.32
C LYS A 167 -1.67 27.56 29.55
N ALA A 168 -0.35 27.49 29.41
CA ALA A 168 0.56 27.17 30.49
C ALA A 168 0.68 28.33 31.50
N ALA A 169 0.71 28.00 32.78
CA ALA A 169 1.03 28.97 33.82
C ALA A 169 2.48 29.45 33.65
N GLY A 170 2.70 30.77 33.73
CA GLY A 170 4.04 31.35 33.60
C GLY A 170 4.56 31.45 32.15
N TYR A 171 3.72 31.26 31.12
CA TYR A 171 4.17 31.27 29.72
C TYR A 171 4.87 32.58 29.26
N ASN A 172 4.58 33.70 29.93
CA ASN A 172 5.17 35.01 29.67
C ASN A 172 6.27 35.40 30.67
N GLU A 173 6.59 34.53 31.62
CA GLU A 173 7.59 34.81 32.63
C GLU A 173 8.97 34.42 32.11
N MET A 174 9.87 35.40 32.02
CA MET A 174 11.28 35.19 31.65
C MET A 174 11.99 34.45 32.80
N SER A 175 11.88 33.12 32.79
CA SER A 175 12.22 32.21 33.88
C SER A 175 12.88 30.94 33.33
N HIS A 176 13.71 30.28 34.13
CA HIS A 176 14.31 28.96 33.80
C HIS A 176 13.25 27.88 33.52
N THR A 177 12.00 28.10 33.92
CA THR A 177 10.88 27.20 33.67
C THR A 177 10.35 27.24 32.24
N ILE A 178 10.76 28.22 31.41
CA ILE A 178 10.25 28.33 30.03
C ILE A 178 10.60 27.10 29.19
N THR A 179 11.78 26.52 29.43
CA THR A 179 12.24 25.30 28.77
C THR A 179 11.38 24.11 29.18
N ASP A 180 11.00 24.02 30.45
CA ASP A 180 10.08 22.98 30.92
C ASP A 180 8.67 23.14 30.34
N ILE A 181 8.18 24.37 30.26
CA ILE A 181 6.88 24.69 29.65
C ILE A 181 6.87 24.29 28.17
N TYR A 182 7.90 24.68 27.43
CA TYR A 182 8.06 24.31 26.02
C TYR A 182 8.16 22.80 25.84
N ARG A 183 9.02 22.13 26.60
CA ARG A 183 9.20 20.68 26.55
C ARG A 183 7.88 19.95 26.81
N ASN A 184 7.15 20.32 27.86
CA ASN A 184 5.87 19.70 28.18
C ASN A 184 4.83 19.89 27.06
N ALA A 185 4.75 21.11 26.49
CA ALA A 185 3.86 21.40 25.37
C ALA A 185 4.24 20.58 24.12
N SER A 186 5.54 20.49 23.82
CA SER A 186 6.09 19.75 22.68
C SER A 186 5.87 18.24 22.81
N GLU A 187 6.17 17.66 23.97
CA GLU A 187 5.94 16.23 24.26
C GLU A 187 4.46 15.87 24.17
N GLN A 188 3.58 16.71 24.73
CA GLN A 188 2.14 16.50 24.63
C GLN A 188 1.65 16.56 23.18
N ALA A 189 2.04 17.60 22.44
CA ALA A 189 1.62 17.77 21.05
C ALA A 189 2.09 16.59 20.18
N LEU A 190 3.35 16.15 20.31
CA LEU A 190 3.85 15.03 19.52
C LEU A 190 3.13 13.72 19.87
N LYS A 191 2.82 13.50 21.16
CA LYS A 191 2.02 12.34 21.57
C LYS A 191 0.65 12.32 20.90
N GLU A 192 -0.01 13.47 20.85
CA GLU A 192 -1.30 13.64 20.19
C GLU A 192 -1.17 13.40 18.66
N VAL A 193 -0.10 13.88 18.00
CA VAL A 193 0.16 13.60 16.58
C VAL A 193 0.31 12.10 16.36
N LEU A 194 1.19 11.43 17.11
CA LEU A 194 1.46 10.00 16.94
C LEU A 194 0.20 9.15 17.17
N THR A 195 -0.65 9.56 18.12
CA THR A 195 -1.96 8.93 18.35
C THR A 195 -2.87 9.02 17.12
N ALA A 196 -2.85 10.15 16.39
CA ALA A 196 -3.64 10.31 15.17
C ALA A 196 -3.21 9.37 14.03
N PHE A 197 -1.98 8.86 14.07
CA PHE A 197 -1.44 7.87 13.11
C PHE A 197 -1.44 6.43 13.66
N SER A 198 -2.27 6.13 14.67
CA SER A 198 -2.33 4.81 15.33
C SER A 198 -1.02 4.36 16.01
N ILE A 199 -0.06 5.27 16.23
CA ILE A 199 1.21 4.97 16.91
C ILE A 199 0.99 5.04 18.43
N SER A 200 0.84 3.87 19.06
CA SER A 200 0.41 3.76 20.46
C SER A 200 1.27 4.47 21.50
N ASP A 201 0.61 4.91 22.58
CA ASP A 201 1.16 5.59 23.76
C ASP A 201 2.37 4.90 24.43
N ILE A 202 2.48 3.58 24.32
CA ILE A 202 3.57 2.80 24.94
C ILE A 202 4.92 3.16 24.30
N TYR A 203 4.94 3.42 22.99
CA TYR A 203 6.17 3.83 22.30
C TYR A 203 6.54 5.28 22.59
N VAL A 204 5.55 6.17 22.71
CA VAL A 204 5.78 7.60 22.96
C VAL A 204 6.26 7.86 24.39
N SER A 205 5.64 7.19 25.36
CA SER A 205 5.98 7.34 26.79
C SER A 205 7.38 6.82 27.17
N MET A 206 7.96 5.92 26.37
CA MET A 206 9.30 5.38 26.62
C MET A 206 10.44 6.22 26.02
N LEU A 207 10.15 7.09 25.04
CA LEU A 207 11.20 7.69 24.19
C LEU A 207 11.49 9.18 24.44
N SER A 208 10.64 9.91 25.19
CA SER A 208 10.84 11.37 25.48
C SER A 208 11.30 12.14 24.24
N ILE A 209 10.56 11.99 23.13
CA ILE A 209 10.98 12.47 21.82
C ILE A 209 10.80 13.98 21.74
N ASP A 210 11.88 14.69 21.44
CA ASP A 210 11.84 16.11 21.08
C ASP A 210 11.73 16.22 19.54
N PRO A 211 10.62 16.76 19.00
CA PRO A 211 10.42 16.85 17.55
C PRO A 211 11.50 17.69 16.87
N THR A 212 12.07 18.70 17.54
CA THR A 212 13.13 19.57 16.99
C THR A 212 14.50 18.90 16.93
N ARG A 213 14.63 17.71 17.54
CA ARG A 213 15.84 16.88 17.52
C ARG A 213 15.70 15.64 16.63
N ALA A 214 14.48 15.26 16.24
CA ALA A 214 14.24 14.15 15.35
C ALA A 214 14.85 14.43 13.96
N SER A 215 15.56 13.46 13.40
CA SER A 215 16.11 13.55 12.05
C SER A 215 16.31 12.18 11.42
N PHE A 216 16.16 12.08 10.10
CA PHE A 216 16.42 10.85 9.36
C PHE A 216 17.89 10.40 9.48
N SER A 217 18.81 11.35 9.65
CA SER A 217 20.24 11.12 9.84
C SER A 217 20.62 10.35 11.12
N GLN A 218 19.69 10.18 12.06
CA GLN A 218 19.99 9.55 13.36
C GLN A 218 19.79 8.04 13.40
N TYR A 219 19.11 7.45 12.42
CA TYR A 219 18.88 5.99 12.32
C TYR A 219 18.32 5.36 13.60
N ASN A 220 17.39 6.06 14.27
CA ASN A 220 16.80 5.65 15.55
C ASN A 220 15.26 5.54 15.45
N ALA A 221 14.61 5.13 16.55
CA ALA A 221 13.15 4.99 16.57
C ALA A 221 12.38 6.28 16.22
N PRO A 222 12.77 7.48 16.70
CA PRO A 222 12.21 8.75 16.22
C PRO A 222 12.31 8.93 14.70
N ALA A 223 13.46 8.59 14.10
CA ALA A 223 13.64 8.65 12.65
C ALA A 223 12.68 7.69 11.90
N SER A 224 12.49 6.47 12.42
CA SER A 224 11.50 5.53 11.88
C SER A 224 10.07 6.09 11.94
N MET A 225 9.64 6.61 13.10
CA MET A 225 8.30 7.17 13.24
C MET A 225 8.09 8.37 12.33
N MET A 226 9.11 9.23 12.22
CA MET A 226 9.07 10.40 11.34
C MET A 226 8.96 9.99 9.87
N ALA A 227 9.64 8.89 9.49
CA ALA A 227 9.56 8.35 8.13
C ALA A 227 8.18 7.76 7.84
N ALA A 228 7.57 7.07 8.80
CA ALA A 228 6.19 6.60 8.67
C ALA A 228 5.22 7.76 8.46
N VAL A 229 5.21 8.74 9.36
CA VAL A 229 4.29 9.90 9.27
C VAL A 229 4.48 10.68 7.97
N SER A 230 5.74 10.95 7.58
CA SER A 230 6.03 11.65 6.32
C SER A 230 5.48 10.91 5.11
N ASN A 231 5.72 9.60 5.01
CA ASN A 231 5.38 8.83 3.81
C ASN A 231 3.91 8.37 3.78
N ILE A 232 3.22 8.30 4.92
CA ILE A 232 1.76 8.17 4.95
C ILE A 232 1.14 9.39 4.27
N LEU A 233 1.53 10.60 4.69
CA LEU A 233 0.99 11.83 4.10
C LEU A 233 1.36 12.00 2.63
N LEU A 234 2.61 11.72 2.25
CA LEU A 234 3.06 11.81 0.85
C LEU A 234 2.47 10.72 -0.06
N THR A 235 1.75 9.74 0.48
CA THR A 235 1.04 8.73 -0.29
C THR A 235 -0.35 9.19 -0.68
N SER A 236 -1.07 9.84 0.23
CA SER A 236 -2.48 10.25 0.04
C SER A 236 -2.68 11.72 -0.28
N VAL A 237 -1.70 12.58 0.00
CA VAL A 237 -1.77 14.02 -0.25
C VAL A 237 -0.83 14.40 -1.37
N ASP A 238 -1.40 14.93 -2.46
CA ASP A 238 -0.61 15.45 -3.57
C ASP A 238 0.27 16.62 -3.15
N GLU A 239 1.46 16.72 -3.76
CA GLU A 239 2.47 17.73 -3.42
C GLU A 239 1.95 19.17 -3.51
N GLU A 240 1.03 19.44 -4.44
CA GLU A 240 0.40 20.76 -4.62
C GLU A 240 -0.60 21.11 -3.50
N LEU A 241 -1.12 20.09 -2.80
CA LEU A 241 -2.11 20.24 -1.73
C LEU A 241 -1.50 20.20 -0.32
N LEU A 242 -0.20 19.91 -0.18
CA LEU A 242 0.46 19.76 1.13
C LEU A 242 0.28 20.98 2.06
N ASP A 243 0.51 22.19 1.57
CA ASP A 243 0.34 23.41 2.38
C ASP A 243 -1.13 23.63 2.78
N THR A 244 -2.07 23.22 1.92
CA THR A 244 -3.51 23.25 2.23
C THR A 244 -3.85 22.22 3.30
N PHE A 245 -3.33 21.00 3.18
CA PHE A 245 -3.48 19.95 4.18
C PHE A 245 -2.94 20.41 5.54
N PHE A 246 -1.75 21.01 5.60
CA PHE A 246 -1.20 21.53 6.85
C PHE A 246 -2.05 22.64 7.47
N THR A 247 -2.67 23.47 6.63
CA THR A 247 -3.59 24.52 7.09
C THR A 247 -4.85 23.94 7.72
N GLU A 248 -5.44 22.90 7.11
CA GLU A 248 -6.61 22.22 7.68
C GLU A 248 -6.25 21.40 8.93
N TRP A 249 -5.08 20.76 8.93
CA TRP A 249 -4.50 20.10 10.09
C TRP A 249 -4.40 21.07 11.28
N ASP A 250 -3.81 22.24 11.09
CA ASP A 250 -3.66 23.22 12.17
C ASP A 250 -5.01 23.66 12.75
N LYS A 251 -6.02 23.87 11.90
CA LYS A 251 -7.36 24.28 12.33
C LYS A 251 -8.04 23.22 13.20
N ASP A 252 -7.90 21.96 12.82
CA ASP A 252 -8.55 20.83 13.47
C ASP A 252 -7.80 20.38 14.73
N PHE A 253 -6.48 20.21 14.62
CA PHE A 253 -5.65 19.61 15.65
C PHE A 253 -5.25 20.56 16.78
N ALA A 254 -4.97 21.84 16.48
CA ALA A 254 -4.42 22.76 17.49
C ALA A 254 -5.32 22.98 18.73
N PRO A 255 -6.66 23.11 18.62
CA PRO A 255 -7.54 23.40 19.76
C PRO A 255 -7.47 22.38 20.89
N ASP A 256 -7.49 21.08 20.57
CA ASP A 256 -7.66 20.00 21.55
C ASP A 256 -6.73 18.80 21.35
N GLY A 257 -5.97 18.72 20.26
CA GLY A 257 -5.03 17.63 19.99
C GLY A 257 -5.70 16.39 19.40
N ARG A 258 -6.89 16.53 18.81
CA ARG A 258 -7.61 15.45 18.14
C ARG A 258 -7.82 15.80 16.67
N ILE A 259 -7.94 14.76 15.85
CA ILE A 259 -8.37 14.91 14.47
C ILE A 259 -9.85 14.54 14.41
N ASP A 260 -10.70 15.54 14.19
CA ASP A 260 -12.14 15.39 14.05
C ASP A 260 -12.56 15.53 12.57
N ASN A 261 -11.74 16.18 11.74
CA ASN A 261 -11.96 16.33 10.31
C ASN A 261 -11.86 14.99 9.58
N GLU A 262 -12.96 14.57 8.95
CA GLU A 262 -13.07 13.28 8.25
C GLU A 262 -12.14 13.18 7.02
N ASP A 263 -11.88 14.29 6.31
CA ASP A 263 -10.97 14.28 5.16
C ASP A 263 -9.52 14.02 5.59
N ILE A 264 -9.12 14.54 6.76
CA ILE A 264 -7.79 14.30 7.34
C ILE A 264 -7.68 12.84 7.80
N LYS A 265 -8.72 12.31 8.47
CA LYS A 265 -8.76 10.88 8.88
C LYS A 265 -8.64 9.96 7.68
N GLU A 266 -9.39 10.24 6.62
CA GLU A 266 -9.36 9.43 5.40
C GLU A 266 -8.00 9.53 4.70
N SER A 267 -7.39 10.71 4.65
CA SER A 267 -6.04 10.88 4.11
C SER A 267 -5.00 10.06 4.89
N ILE A 268 -5.08 10.02 6.23
CA ILE A 268 -4.19 9.20 7.04
C ILE A 268 -4.44 7.71 6.79
N ARG A 269 -5.71 7.29 6.77
CA ARG A 269 -6.10 5.91 6.54
C ARG A 269 -5.67 5.40 5.17
N ASP A 270 -5.98 6.13 4.10
CA ASP A 270 -5.55 5.79 2.74
C ASP A 270 -4.03 5.78 2.66
N GLY A 271 -3.36 6.79 3.22
CA GLY A 271 -1.91 6.85 3.26
C GLY A 271 -1.29 5.61 3.92
N GLN A 272 -1.88 5.11 5.00
CA GLN A 272 -1.42 3.89 5.67
C GLN A 272 -1.65 2.61 4.85
N GLN A 273 -2.82 2.47 4.22
CA GLN A 273 -3.21 1.25 3.49
C GLN A 273 -2.60 1.18 2.08
N SER A 274 -2.40 2.35 1.45
CA SER A 274 -1.92 2.46 0.07
C SER A 274 -0.40 2.54 -0.04
N LEU A 275 0.32 2.86 1.05
CA LEU A 275 1.77 3.02 1.09
C LEU A 275 2.51 1.79 0.56
N LYS A 276 3.28 1.99 -0.51
CA LYS A 276 4.15 0.97 -1.12
C LYS A 276 5.49 0.89 -0.38
N TYR A 277 5.45 0.45 0.88
CA TYR A 277 6.58 0.49 1.83
C TYR A 277 7.93 0.09 1.23
N THR A 278 8.07 -1.08 0.59
CA THR A 278 9.37 -1.56 0.11
C THR A 278 9.93 -0.66 -1.00
N ASN A 279 9.08 -0.08 -1.85
CA ASN A 279 9.52 0.91 -2.83
C ASN A 279 10.01 2.17 -2.14
N VAL A 280 9.20 2.73 -1.24
CA VAL A 280 9.53 3.94 -0.50
C VAL A 280 10.81 3.79 0.31
N TYR A 281 10.93 2.67 1.04
CA TYR A 281 12.12 2.34 1.82
C TYR A 281 13.37 2.28 0.95
N LYS A 282 13.32 1.61 -0.21
CA LYS A 282 14.45 1.54 -1.15
C LYS A 282 14.82 2.91 -1.71
N GLN A 283 13.83 3.73 -2.04
CA GLN A 283 14.07 5.07 -2.56
C GLN A 283 14.75 5.97 -1.51
N LEU A 284 14.27 5.94 -0.26
CA LEU A 284 14.89 6.64 0.85
C LEU A 284 16.29 6.12 1.15
N ASP A 285 16.47 4.80 1.26
CA ASP A 285 17.76 4.17 1.52
C ASP A 285 18.79 4.51 0.45
N SER A 286 18.41 4.43 -0.83
CA SER A 286 19.27 4.81 -1.95
C SER A 286 19.63 6.29 -1.92
N PHE A 287 18.65 7.16 -1.61
CA PHE A 287 18.87 8.60 -1.52
C PHE A 287 19.88 8.94 -0.41
N TYR A 288 19.68 8.48 0.82
CA TYR A 288 20.59 8.80 1.92
C TYR A 288 21.97 8.18 1.72
N LYS A 289 22.08 6.95 1.21
CA LYS A 289 23.38 6.33 0.89
C LYS A 289 24.18 7.12 -0.16
N ALA A 290 23.51 7.82 -1.07
CA ALA A 290 24.17 8.69 -2.05
C ALA A 290 24.90 9.90 -1.42
N TYR A 291 24.55 10.27 -0.18
CA TYR A 291 25.18 11.36 0.58
C TYR A 291 26.07 10.84 1.74
N ASP A 292 26.73 9.69 1.53
CA ASP A 292 27.69 9.07 2.46
C ASP A 292 27.11 8.66 3.82
N PHE A 293 25.79 8.56 3.95
CA PHE A 293 25.17 7.94 5.10
C PHE A 293 25.35 6.42 5.04
N LYS A 294 26.13 5.87 5.98
CA LYS A 294 26.63 4.49 5.90
C LYS A 294 25.68 3.42 6.44
N SER A 295 24.69 3.84 7.22
CA SER A 295 23.69 2.95 7.80
C SER A 295 22.54 2.73 6.83
N ASP A 296 21.94 1.54 6.87
CA ASP A 296 20.65 1.33 6.19
C ASP A 296 19.61 2.30 6.75
N PHE A 297 18.76 2.83 5.89
CA PHE A 297 17.67 3.70 6.30
C PHE A 297 16.80 3.00 7.36
N PRO A 298 16.34 3.68 8.41
CA PRO A 298 15.60 3.01 9.48
C PRO A 298 14.30 2.41 8.96
N GLU A 299 14.06 1.13 9.26
CA GLU A 299 12.77 0.48 8.99
C GLU A 299 11.65 1.24 9.71
N PHE A 300 10.58 1.57 9.00
CA PHE A 300 9.46 2.33 9.54
C PHE A 300 8.10 1.64 9.40
N TRP A 301 8.03 0.46 8.78
CA TRP A 301 6.77 -0.26 8.60
C TRP A 301 6.05 -0.57 9.91
N LYS A 302 6.79 -0.71 11.02
CA LYS A 302 6.27 -0.98 12.36
C LYS A 302 5.40 0.15 12.93
N PHE A 303 5.36 1.29 12.22
CA PHE A 303 4.62 2.49 12.58
C PHE A 303 3.60 2.86 11.51
N VAL A 304 3.20 1.89 10.67
CA VAL A 304 2.19 2.05 9.62
C VAL A 304 1.16 0.94 9.82
N ASP A 305 -0.08 1.30 10.16
CA ASP A 305 -1.18 0.34 10.32
C ASP A 305 -1.79 0.05 8.94
N ARG A 306 -1.18 -0.92 8.25
CA ARG A 306 -1.40 -1.23 6.83
C ARG A 306 -2.67 -2.03 6.61
N ASN A 307 -3.09 -2.83 7.59
CA ASN A 307 -4.35 -3.56 7.52
C ASN A 307 -5.56 -2.68 7.89
N GLY A 308 -5.33 -1.51 8.52
CA GLY A 308 -6.34 -0.53 8.90
C GLY A 308 -7.21 -0.97 10.07
N ASP A 309 -6.69 -1.83 10.94
CA ASP A 309 -7.40 -2.29 12.14
C ASP A 309 -7.17 -1.38 13.37
N GLY A 310 -6.30 -0.37 13.23
CA GLY A 310 -5.97 0.58 14.30
C GLY A 310 -4.94 0.05 15.29
N ILE A 311 -4.34 -1.12 15.05
CA ILE A 311 -3.41 -1.81 15.95
C ILE A 311 -2.12 -2.14 15.20
N LEU A 312 -1.02 -1.47 15.58
CA LEU A 312 0.30 -1.78 15.04
C LEU A 312 0.83 -3.13 15.53
N ASP A 313 0.87 -4.12 14.64
CA ASP A 313 1.37 -5.47 14.94
C ASP A 313 2.14 -6.14 13.77
N LYS A 314 2.27 -7.47 13.79
CA LYS A 314 3.01 -8.22 12.74
C LYS A 314 2.22 -8.38 11.44
N GLN A 315 0.91 -8.18 11.47
CA GLN A 315 0.02 -8.22 10.31
C GLN A 315 0.22 -6.98 9.42
N ASP A 316 0.77 -5.90 9.99
CA ASP A 316 1.24 -4.73 9.25
C ASP A 316 2.59 -4.92 8.58
N LYS A 317 3.22 -6.10 8.75
CA LYS A 317 4.49 -6.34 8.09
C LYS A 317 4.28 -6.26 6.57
N PRO A 318 5.08 -5.45 5.86
CA PRO A 318 5.10 -5.46 4.40
C PRO A 318 5.29 -6.87 3.91
N ASP A 319 4.48 -7.30 2.95
CA ASP A 319 4.78 -8.52 2.21
C ASP A 319 6.22 -8.37 1.65
N ASP A 320 7.06 -9.41 1.78
CA ASP A 320 8.46 -9.41 1.32
C ASP A 320 8.58 -9.19 -0.23
N PHE A 321 7.45 -8.97 -0.92
CA PHE A 321 7.24 -8.86 -2.36
C PHE A 321 6.56 -7.55 -2.82
N GLU A 322 6.76 -6.44 -2.13
CA GLU A 322 6.50 -5.13 -2.77
C GLU A 322 7.62 -4.81 -3.76
N ILE A 323 7.33 -4.95 -5.05
CA ILE A 323 8.36 -4.90 -6.10
C ILE A 323 8.39 -3.55 -6.82
N THR A 324 9.61 -3.03 -6.92
CA THR A 324 10.08 -2.03 -7.88
C THR A 324 10.16 -2.64 -9.28
N GLU A 325 9.44 -2.08 -10.24
CA GLU A 325 9.23 -2.66 -11.59
C GLU A 325 10.49 -2.92 -12.42
N GLU A 326 11.67 -2.40 -12.06
CA GLU A 326 12.82 -2.45 -12.98
C GLU A 326 13.89 -3.52 -12.69
N GLU A 327 13.99 -4.09 -11.47
CA GLU A 327 15.20 -4.90 -11.12
C GLU A 327 14.98 -6.37 -10.78
N LEU A 328 13.76 -6.88 -10.68
CA LEU A 328 13.58 -8.29 -10.34
C LEU A 328 13.80 -9.18 -11.58
N THR A 329 14.92 -9.90 -11.62
CA THR A 329 15.05 -11.16 -12.37
C THR A 329 14.88 -12.28 -11.36
N PRO A 330 13.64 -12.75 -11.08
CA PRO A 330 13.41 -13.78 -10.08
C PRO A 330 14.24 -15.03 -10.40
N SER A 331 14.65 -15.74 -9.36
CA SER A 331 15.13 -17.10 -9.42
C SER A 331 13.96 -18.09 -9.46
N LYS A 332 14.22 -19.38 -9.74
CA LYS A 332 13.21 -20.46 -9.65
C LYS A 332 12.47 -20.46 -8.30
N GLN A 333 13.20 -20.24 -7.21
CA GLN A 333 12.60 -20.22 -5.87
C GLN A 333 11.66 -19.01 -5.70
N GLN A 334 12.06 -17.86 -6.23
CA GLN A 334 11.19 -16.67 -6.21
C GLN A 334 9.97 -16.84 -7.11
N CYS A 335 10.07 -17.57 -8.23
CA CYS A 335 8.88 -17.95 -9.02
C CYS A 335 7.90 -18.81 -8.22
N ILE A 336 8.42 -19.72 -7.37
CA ILE A 336 7.58 -20.53 -6.46
C ILE A 336 6.90 -19.64 -5.44
N GLN A 337 7.63 -18.72 -4.80
CA GLN A 337 7.07 -17.79 -3.80
C GLN A 337 6.02 -16.84 -4.41
N LEU A 338 6.28 -16.31 -5.61
CA LEU A 338 5.28 -15.52 -6.35
C LEU A 338 4.02 -16.34 -6.64
N LEU A 339 4.17 -17.62 -6.96
CA LEU A 339 3.05 -18.51 -7.20
C LEU A 339 2.30 -18.87 -5.90
N GLU A 340 2.99 -19.04 -4.78
CA GLU A 340 2.39 -19.18 -3.46
C GLU A 340 1.55 -17.94 -3.12
N GLN A 341 2.04 -16.74 -3.44
CA GLN A 341 1.30 -15.49 -3.29
C GLN A 341 0.05 -15.47 -4.17
N VAL A 342 0.16 -15.81 -5.45
CA VAL A 342 -1.00 -15.90 -6.36
C VAL A 342 -2.03 -16.91 -5.82
N ASN A 343 -1.58 -18.05 -5.31
CA ASN A 343 -2.46 -19.04 -4.70
C ASN A 343 -3.12 -18.55 -3.40
N LYS A 344 -2.45 -17.75 -2.58
CA LYS A 344 -3.06 -17.10 -1.41
C LYS A 344 -4.26 -16.25 -1.84
N TYR A 345 -4.09 -15.37 -2.82
CA TYR A 345 -5.18 -14.53 -3.31
C TYR A 345 -6.31 -15.34 -3.98
N LEU A 346 -5.97 -16.36 -4.78
CA LEU A 346 -6.96 -17.28 -5.34
C LEU A 346 -7.78 -17.98 -4.23
N ARG A 347 -7.13 -18.42 -3.14
CA ARG A 347 -7.82 -19.03 -2.01
C ARG A 347 -8.77 -18.05 -1.35
N ASP A 348 -8.33 -16.83 -1.08
CA ASP A 348 -9.15 -15.80 -0.44
C ASP A 348 -10.37 -15.47 -1.32
N PHE A 349 -10.19 -15.37 -2.64
CA PHE A 349 -11.29 -15.23 -3.59
C PHE A 349 -12.28 -16.41 -3.54
N LEU A 350 -11.79 -17.65 -3.62
CA LEU A 350 -12.65 -18.84 -3.59
C LEU A 350 -13.41 -18.93 -2.27
N GLN A 351 -12.81 -18.48 -1.17
CA GLN A 351 -13.46 -18.47 0.13
C GLN A 351 -14.68 -17.57 0.17
N THR A 352 -14.57 -16.37 -0.37
CA THR A 352 -15.69 -15.43 -0.45
C THR A 352 -16.73 -15.88 -1.48
N GLU A 353 -16.30 -16.20 -2.70
CA GLU A 353 -17.19 -16.46 -3.83
C GLU A 353 -17.91 -17.82 -3.72
N CYS A 354 -17.19 -18.91 -3.42
CA CYS A 354 -17.80 -20.24 -3.41
C CYS A 354 -18.79 -20.43 -2.26
N VAL A 355 -18.56 -19.81 -1.09
CA VAL A 355 -19.51 -19.88 0.04
C VAL A 355 -20.81 -19.20 -0.34
N TRP A 356 -20.73 -18.02 -0.92
CA TRP A 356 -21.90 -17.32 -1.42
C TRP A 356 -22.61 -18.13 -2.51
N GLU A 357 -21.87 -18.60 -3.52
CA GLU A 357 -22.45 -19.34 -4.64
C GLU A 357 -23.13 -20.64 -4.18
N ALA A 358 -22.53 -21.36 -3.23
CA ALA A 358 -23.08 -22.58 -2.67
C ALA A 358 -24.34 -22.33 -1.83
N ASN A 359 -24.39 -21.23 -1.06
CA ASN A 359 -25.59 -20.80 -0.34
C ASN A 359 -26.70 -20.44 -1.33
N PHE A 360 -26.37 -19.62 -2.34
CA PHE A 360 -27.30 -19.15 -3.36
C PHE A 360 -27.90 -20.31 -4.16
N CYS A 361 -27.07 -21.29 -4.55
CA CYS A 361 -27.50 -22.46 -5.30
C CYS A 361 -28.19 -23.53 -4.44
N GLY A 362 -28.37 -23.29 -3.13
CA GLY A 362 -29.00 -24.23 -2.20
C GLY A 362 -28.17 -25.48 -1.90
N ALA A 363 -26.86 -25.49 -2.22
CA ALA A 363 -25.98 -26.63 -2.04
C ALA A 363 -25.62 -26.90 -0.56
N ILE A 364 -25.64 -25.86 0.27
CA ILE A 364 -25.36 -25.93 1.72
C ILE A 364 -26.53 -25.49 2.61
N GLY A 365 -27.70 -25.30 1.99
CA GLY A 365 -28.91 -24.74 2.58
C GLY A 365 -28.80 -23.24 2.85
N PRO A 366 -29.93 -22.53 3.05
CA PRO A 366 -29.91 -21.13 3.40
C PRO A 366 -29.17 -20.96 4.73
N ILE A 367 -28.10 -20.17 4.70
CA ILE A 367 -27.39 -19.76 5.88
C ILE A 367 -28.22 -18.66 6.55
N PRO A 368 -28.57 -18.80 7.85
CA PRO A 368 -29.28 -17.74 8.58
C PRO A 368 -28.55 -16.41 8.45
N ASP A 369 -29.29 -15.35 8.18
CA ASP A 369 -28.80 -13.97 8.07
C ASP A 369 -27.79 -13.72 6.92
N TYR A 370 -27.57 -14.68 6.03
CA TYR A 370 -26.72 -14.52 4.85
C TYR A 370 -27.55 -14.38 3.57
N PRO A 371 -27.32 -13.36 2.74
CA PRO A 371 -28.19 -13.08 1.61
C PRO A 371 -28.11 -14.18 0.53
N THR A 372 -29.28 -14.62 0.04
CA THR A 372 -29.41 -15.47 -1.15
C THR A 372 -29.62 -14.65 -2.42
N THR A 373 -29.75 -13.33 -2.32
CA THR A 373 -29.73 -12.42 -3.47
C THR A 373 -28.97 -11.18 -3.03
N LEU A 374 -28.10 -10.65 -3.89
CA LEU A 374 -27.31 -9.47 -3.57
C LEU A 374 -27.88 -8.20 -4.22
N VAL A 375 -27.75 -7.08 -3.53
CA VAL A 375 -27.98 -5.72 -4.02
C VAL A 375 -26.65 -4.94 -4.08
N PRO A 376 -26.56 -3.80 -4.81
CA PRO A 376 -25.29 -3.11 -5.03
C PRO A 376 -24.54 -2.68 -3.77
N THR A 377 -25.23 -2.47 -2.65
CA THR A 377 -24.69 -1.98 -1.38
C THR A 377 -24.27 -3.08 -0.41
N ASP A 378 -24.47 -4.36 -0.76
CA ASP A 378 -24.09 -5.47 0.12
C ASP A 378 -22.56 -5.60 0.18
N SER A 379 -22.03 -5.93 1.37
CA SER A 379 -20.59 -6.16 1.54
C SER A 379 -20.08 -7.30 0.66
N GLU A 380 -20.86 -8.36 0.52
CA GLU A 380 -20.51 -9.58 -0.20
C GLU A 380 -20.21 -9.30 -1.68
N VAL A 381 -20.96 -8.41 -2.33
CA VAL A 381 -20.72 -8.09 -3.74
C VAL A 381 -19.41 -7.32 -3.91
N TYR A 382 -19.09 -6.44 -2.97
CA TYR A 382 -17.82 -5.70 -2.94
C TYR A 382 -16.64 -6.62 -2.62
N GLU A 383 -16.77 -7.52 -1.65
CA GLU A 383 -15.74 -8.48 -1.27
C GLU A 383 -15.40 -9.44 -2.42
N ILE A 384 -16.40 -9.98 -3.12
CA ILE A 384 -16.17 -10.85 -4.30
C ILE A 384 -15.43 -10.08 -5.39
N TRP A 385 -15.86 -8.84 -5.68
CA TRP A 385 -15.26 -8.00 -6.72
C TRP A 385 -13.81 -7.67 -6.40
N THR A 386 -13.53 -7.16 -5.19
CA THR A 386 -12.19 -6.76 -4.77
C THR A 386 -11.23 -7.93 -4.68
N ALA A 387 -11.66 -9.07 -4.12
CA ALA A 387 -10.84 -10.28 -4.09
C ALA A 387 -10.47 -10.80 -5.49
N ALA A 388 -11.41 -10.70 -6.45
CA ALA A 388 -11.17 -11.07 -7.83
C ALA A 388 -10.09 -10.18 -8.49
N TYR A 389 -10.24 -8.85 -8.40
CA TYR A 389 -9.27 -7.93 -9.01
C TYR A 389 -7.91 -7.93 -8.30
N ALA A 390 -7.88 -8.17 -6.98
CA ALA A 390 -6.64 -8.42 -6.26
C ALA A 390 -5.92 -9.67 -6.78
N THR A 391 -6.64 -10.77 -7.01
CA THR A 391 -6.09 -12.00 -7.61
C THR A 391 -5.59 -11.77 -9.04
N ILE A 392 -6.37 -11.07 -9.87
CA ILE A 392 -5.98 -10.69 -11.23
C ILE A 392 -4.69 -9.87 -11.21
N ARG A 393 -4.58 -8.90 -10.30
CA ARG A 393 -3.38 -8.05 -10.15
C ARG A 393 -2.14 -8.90 -9.86
N GLN A 394 -2.22 -9.85 -8.94
CA GLN A 394 -1.08 -10.74 -8.64
C GLN A 394 -0.70 -11.63 -9.83
N CYS A 395 -1.69 -12.14 -10.58
CA CYS A 395 -1.43 -12.90 -11.80
C CYS A 395 -0.74 -12.01 -12.83
N ASN A 396 -1.27 -10.81 -13.10
CA ASN A 396 -0.70 -9.84 -14.04
C ASN A 396 0.73 -9.48 -13.67
N TYR A 397 0.96 -9.23 -12.38
CA TYR A 397 2.28 -8.94 -11.84
C TYR A 397 3.28 -10.06 -12.15
N MET A 398 2.94 -11.31 -11.80
CA MET A 398 3.80 -12.46 -12.06
C MET A 398 4.04 -12.68 -13.57
N ILE A 399 2.99 -12.56 -14.38
CA ILE A 399 3.08 -12.70 -15.84
C ILE A 399 3.99 -11.62 -16.41
N HIS A 400 3.81 -10.36 -16.02
CA HIS A 400 4.59 -9.22 -16.47
C HIS A 400 6.08 -9.44 -16.25
N ILE A 401 6.49 -9.78 -15.02
CA ILE A 401 7.90 -10.06 -14.70
C ILE A 401 8.46 -11.19 -15.59
N LEU A 402 7.75 -12.31 -15.66
CA LEU A 402 8.25 -13.53 -16.28
C LEU A 402 8.18 -13.52 -17.81
N THR A 403 7.51 -12.54 -18.41
CA THR A 403 7.38 -12.39 -19.86
C THR A 403 8.10 -11.16 -20.42
N SER A 404 8.44 -10.18 -19.59
CA SER A 404 9.21 -8.99 -19.98
C SER A 404 10.72 -9.25 -20.10
N LYS A 405 11.21 -10.38 -19.56
CA LYS A 405 12.64 -10.71 -19.48
C LYS A 405 12.95 -12.12 -19.98
N THR A 406 14.23 -12.37 -20.26
CA THR A 406 14.75 -13.71 -20.60
C THR A 406 15.36 -14.39 -19.38
N TYR A 407 15.12 -15.70 -19.23
CA TYR A 407 15.60 -16.51 -18.11
C TYR A 407 16.43 -17.69 -18.60
N ASP A 408 17.41 -18.11 -17.79
CA ASP A 408 18.22 -19.31 -18.03
C ASP A 408 17.51 -20.62 -17.62
N TYR A 409 16.26 -20.51 -17.17
CA TYR A 409 15.38 -21.61 -16.85
C TYR A 409 13.99 -21.44 -17.48
N ASP A 410 13.24 -22.54 -17.55
CA ASP A 410 11.89 -22.52 -18.13
C ASP A 410 10.88 -21.87 -17.17
N VAL A 411 10.47 -20.66 -17.52
CA VAL A 411 9.43 -19.89 -16.80
C VAL A 411 8.01 -20.22 -17.27
N LYS A 412 7.84 -20.93 -18.40
CA LYS A 412 6.53 -21.17 -19.01
C LYS A 412 5.53 -21.91 -18.10
N PRO A 413 5.93 -22.90 -17.26
CA PRO A 413 4.98 -23.55 -16.35
C PRO A 413 4.37 -22.56 -15.34
N TYR A 414 5.15 -21.58 -14.90
CA TYR A 414 4.71 -20.55 -13.95
C TYR A 414 3.78 -19.54 -14.62
N VAL A 415 4.16 -19.06 -15.82
CA VAL A 415 3.33 -18.15 -16.63
C VAL A 415 2.01 -18.82 -17.01
N GLY A 416 2.04 -20.08 -17.46
CA GLY A 416 0.84 -20.85 -17.78
C GLY A 416 -0.06 -21.05 -16.56
N THR A 417 0.53 -21.23 -15.37
CA THR A 417 -0.25 -21.33 -14.14
C THR A 417 -0.94 -20.00 -13.80
N ALA A 418 -0.21 -18.89 -13.85
CA ALA A 418 -0.78 -17.56 -13.58
C ALA A 418 -1.90 -17.22 -14.56
N TYR A 419 -1.74 -17.51 -15.86
CA TYR A 419 -2.82 -17.35 -16.84
C TYR A 419 -4.01 -18.28 -16.58
N THR A 420 -3.78 -19.50 -16.11
CA THR A 420 -4.87 -20.44 -15.76
C THR A 420 -5.67 -19.96 -14.56
N ILE A 421 -5.00 -19.42 -13.54
CA ILE A 421 -5.66 -18.81 -12.38
C ILE A 421 -6.41 -17.55 -12.81
N GLN A 422 -5.77 -16.64 -13.53
CA GLN A 422 -6.40 -15.44 -14.06
C GLN A 422 -7.64 -15.75 -14.91
N SER A 423 -7.56 -16.77 -15.78
CA SER A 423 -8.68 -17.22 -16.61
C SER A 423 -9.84 -17.73 -15.78
N LEU A 424 -9.60 -18.45 -14.68
CA LEU A 424 -10.63 -18.91 -13.75
C LEU A 424 -11.34 -17.71 -13.08
N ILE A 425 -10.56 -16.70 -12.66
CA ILE A 425 -11.13 -15.48 -12.04
C ILE A 425 -11.97 -14.69 -13.06
N TYR A 426 -11.47 -14.49 -14.28
CA TYR A 426 -12.26 -13.82 -15.32
C TYR A 426 -13.49 -14.63 -15.72
N GLN A 427 -13.39 -15.96 -15.73
CA GLN A 427 -14.55 -16.82 -15.93
C GLN A 427 -15.59 -16.58 -14.83
N SER A 428 -15.19 -16.59 -13.54
CA SER A 428 -16.13 -16.28 -12.44
C SER A 428 -16.72 -14.87 -12.58
N LEU A 429 -15.88 -13.85 -12.75
CA LEU A 429 -16.33 -12.46 -12.86
C LEU A 429 -17.32 -12.27 -14.00
N THR A 430 -17.05 -12.82 -15.17
CA THR A 430 -17.94 -12.65 -16.32
C THR A 430 -19.22 -13.46 -16.20
N GLN A 431 -19.17 -14.61 -15.51
CA GLN A 431 -20.37 -15.33 -15.14
C GLN A 431 -21.20 -14.52 -14.15
N LEU A 432 -20.59 -13.96 -13.11
CA LEU A 432 -21.32 -13.25 -12.06
C LEU A 432 -21.80 -11.89 -12.53
N PHE A 433 -20.96 -11.08 -13.17
CA PHE A 433 -21.24 -9.66 -13.45
C PHE A 433 -21.45 -9.34 -14.93
N GLY A 434 -21.21 -10.27 -15.84
CA GLY A 434 -21.28 -10.05 -17.29
C GLY A 434 -20.03 -9.36 -17.81
N ASP A 435 -20.18 -8.30 -18.61
CA ASP A 435 -19.03 -7.53 -19.07
C ASP A 435 -18.33 -6.87 -17.88
N VAL A 436 -17.00 -6.90 -17.82
CA VAL A 436 -16.22 -6.37 -16.68
C VAL A 436 -14.95 -5.69 -17.18
N PRO A 437 -14.33 -4.79 -16.39
CA PRO A 437 -13.00 -4.28 -16.70
C PRO A 437 -11.98 -5.38 -16.99
N TYR A 438 -11.25 -5.23 -18.10
CA TYR A 438 -10.19 -6.16 -18.48
C TYR A 438 -8.83 -5.52 -18.22
N VAL A 439 -8.06 -6.12 -17.32
CA VAL A 439 -6.76 -5.66 -16.86
C VAL A 439 -5.72 -6.68 -17.30
N THR A 440 -4.67 -6.19 -17.93
CA THR A 440 -3.63 -6.98 -18.59
C THR A 440 -2.30 -6.86 -17.86
N PRO A 441 -1.34 -7.77 -18.12
CA PRO A 441 0.02 -7.65 -17.61
C PRO A 441 0.73 -6.35 -18.02
N ASP A 442 0.25 -5.65 -19.05
CA ASP A 442 0.89 -4.43 -19.57
C ASP A 442 0.33 -3.14 -18.92
N ASN A 443 -0.80 -3.20 -18.23
CA ASN A 443 -1.48 -1.99 -17.71
C ASN A 443 -1.99 -2.13 -16.26
N PHE A 444 -1.59 -3.16 -15.53
CA PHE A 444 -2.11 -3.44 -14.19
C PHE A 444 -1.65 -2.46 -13.10
N ASN A 445 -0.63 -1.64 -13.36
CA ASN A 445 -0.13 -0.60 -12.44
C ASN A 445 -0.58 0.82 -12.82
N ASP A 446 -1.07 1.04 -14.04
CA ASP A 446 -1.46 2.36 -14.58
C ASP A 446 -2.97 2.48 -14.82
N ILE A 447 -3.77 1.84 -13.96
CA ILE A 447 -5.23 1.86 -14.11
C ILE A 447 -5.75 3.22 -13.63
N ASP A 448 -6.13 4.09 -14.56
CA ASP A 448 -6.84 5.34 -14.28
C ASP A 448 -8.33 5.08 -13.99
N TYR A 449 -8.61 4.83 -12.70
CA TYR A 449 -9.97 4.63 -12.18
C TYR A 449 -10.86 5.88 -12.32
N GLY A 450 -10.28 7.08 -12.45
CA GLY A 450 -11.01 8.35 -12.45
C GLY A 450 -11.76 8.64 -13.74
N ASN A 451 -11.28 8.18 -14.92
CA ASN A 451 -11.90 8.55 -16.20
C ASN A 451 -11.86 7.50 -17.34
N HIS A 452 -11.16 6.36 -17.22
CA HIS A 452 -10.89 5.51 -18.39
C HIS A 452 -11.21 4.00 -18.25
N VAL A 453 -11.53 3.52 -17.05
CA VAL A 453 -11.89 2.10 -16.88
C VAL A 453 -13.32 1.85 -17.39
N THR A 454 -13.44 1.00 -18.41
CA THR A 454 -14.72 0.60 -19.01
C THR A 454 -14.89 -0.91 -18.99
N ARG A 455 -16.15 -1.36 -19.11
CA ARG A 455 -16.49 -2.79 -19.16
C ARG A 455 -16.11 -3.36 -20.54
N THR A 456 -15.38 -4.47 -20.53
CA THR A 456 -14.98 -5.20 -21.73
C THR A 456 -15.94 -6.37 -21.98
N PRO A 457 -16.39 -6.59 -23.24
CA PRO A 457 -17.30 -7.70 -23.56
C PRO A 457 -16.76 -9.07 -23.17
N VAL A 458 -17.59 -9.93 -22.56
CA VAL A 458 -17.21 -11.30 -22.14
C VAL A 458 -16.48 -12.07 -23.24
N LYS A 459 -16.99 -12.03 -24.47
CA LYS A 459 -16.38 -12.74 -25.62
C LYS A 459 -14.97 -12.26 -25.92
N PHE A 460 -14.68 -10.98 -25.74
CA PHE A 460 -13.35 -10.43 -25.97
C PHE A 460 -12.39 -10.86 -24.85
N ILE A 461 -12.83 -10.80 -23.60
CA ILE A 461 -12.06 -11.31 -22.45
C ILE A 461 -11.71 -12.77 -22.66
N TYR A 462 -12.69 -13.60 -23.02
CA TYR A 462 -12.48 -15.04 -23.24
C TYR A 462 -11.54 -15.31 -24.40
N ALA A 463 -11.67 -14.59 -25.52
CA ALA A 463 -10.75 -14.72 -26.63
C ALA A 463 -9.29 -14.48 -26.19
N LYS A 464 -9.04 -13.45 -25.38
CA LYS A 464 -7.71 -13.15 -24.86
C LYS A 464 -7.18 -14.16 -23.85
N GLN A 465 -8.04 -14.63 -22.94
CA GLN A 465 -7.67 -15.67 -22.00
C GLN A 465 -7.37 -17.00 -22.70
N LEU A 466 -8.21 -17.41 -23.65
CA LEU A 466 -8.02 -18.64 -24.43
C LEU A 466 -6.74 -18.59 -25.28
N GLU A 467 -6.44 -17.46 -25.92
CA GLU A 467 -5.18 -17.24 -26.66
C GLU A 467 -3.95 -17.46 -25.75
N ALA A 468 -3.97 -16.90 -24.54
CA ALA A 468 -2.89 -17.08 -23.58
C ALA A 468 -2.79 -18.53 -23.08
N LEU A 469 -3.92 -19.16 -22.74
CA LEU A 469 -3.96 -20.55 -22.30
C LEU A 469 -3.44 -21.51 -23.38
N GLU A 470 -3.83 -21.32 -24.64
CA GLU A 470 -3.35 -22.14 -25.77
C GLU A 470 -1.83 -22.01 -25.95
N LYS A 471 -1.26 -20.83 -25.69
CA LYS A 471 0.18 -20.57 -25.80
C LYS A 471 1.00 -21.27 -24.71
N TYR A 472 0.48 -21.36 -23.48
CA TYR A 472 1.26 -21.82 -22.31
C TYR A 472 0.87 -23.18 -21.75
N ALA A 473 -0.30 -23.74 -22.09
CA ALA A 473 -0.80 -24.98 -21.49
C ALA A 473 0.16 -26.17 -21.68
N ASP A 474 0.78 -26.33 -22.86
CA ASP A 474 1.67 -27.46 -23.15
C ASP A 474 2.94 -27.48 -22.27
N ALA A 475 3.27 -26.37 -21.60
CA ALA A 475 4.38 -26.31 -20.63
C ALA A 475 3.96 -26.72 -19.21
N LEU A 476 2.67 -26.92 -18.95
CA LEU A 476 2.18 -27.32 -17.63
C LEU A 476 2.44 -28.81 -17.34
N PRO A 477 2.56 -29.19 -16.05
CA PRO A 477 2.62 -30.60 -15.66
C PRO A 477 1.43 -31.40 -16.23
N PRO A 478 1.64 -32.64 -16.72
CA PRO A 478 0.57 -33.40 -17.39
C PRO A 478 -0.67 -33.62 -16.52
N ASP A 479 -0.49 -33.91 -15.23
CA ASP A 479 -1.56 -34.22 -14.28
C ASP A 479 -1.27 -33.68 -12.86
N ALA A 480 -2.28 -33.74 -12.01
CA ALA A 480 -2.24 -33.26 -10.63
C ALA A 480 -1.39 -34.12 -9.67
N ALA A 481 -1.02 -35.35 -10.04
CA ALA A 481 -0.11 -36.18 -9.23
C ALA A 481 1.35 -35.78 -9.44
N GLN A 482 1.66 -35.17 -10.57
CA GLN A 482 2.99 -34.70 -10.94
C GLN A 482 3.26 -33.23 -10.54
N THR A 483 2.29 -32.54 -9.96
CA THR A 483 2.51 -31.25 -9.33
C THR A 483 3.22 -31.46 -7.99
N LYS A 484 4.53 -31.20 -7.91
CA LYS A 484 5.25 -31.29 -6.63
C LYS A 484 4.74 -30.18 -5.69
N PRO A 485 4.59 -30.46 -4.38
CA PRO A 485 4.18 -29.46 -3.40
C PRO A 485 5.05 -28.20 -3.49
N GLU A 486 6.36 -28.37 -3.61
CA GLU A 486 7.32 -27.26 -3.73
C GLU A 486 7.31 -26.49 -5.07
N SER A 487 6.40 -26.78 -6.00
CA SER A 487 6.33 -26.06 -7.30
C SER A 487 4.95 -25.48 -7.65
N HIS A 488 3.89 -26.03 -7.05
CA HIS A 488 2.46 -25.73 -7.25
C HIS A 488 1.95 -25.22 -8.63
N PRO A 489 2.44 -25.68 -9.80
CA PRO A 489 1.88 -25.25 -11.08
C PRO A 489 0.52 -25.94 -11.29
N VAL A 490 -0.41 -25.28 -11.97
CA VAL A 490 -1.66 -25.91 -12.39
C VAL A 490 -1.38 -26.98 -13.45
N SER A 491 -2.13 -28.08 -13.45
CA SER A 491 -1.92 -29.16 -14.43
C SER A 491 -2.48 -28.80 -15.81
N PHE A 492 -1.91 -29.40 -16.85
CA PHE A 492 -2.41 -29.37 -18.22
C PHE A 492 -3.88 -29.78 -18.28
N VAL A 493 -4.26 -30.87 -17.59
CA VAL A 493 -5.64 -31.35 -17.54
C VAL A 493 -6.59 -30.29 -16.98
N ALA A 494 -6.20 -29.59 -15.91
CA ALA A 494 -7.02 -28.52 -15.34
C ALA A 494 -7.17 -27.33 -16.31
N ALA A 495 -6.09 -26.93 -16.98
CA ALA A 495 -6.14 -25.88 -18.00
C ALA A 495 -7.03 -26.26 -19.20
N GLN A 496 -6.96 -27.51 -19.68
CA GLN A 496 -7.84 -28.00 -20.76
C GLN A 496 -9.31 -28.04 -20.32
N LEU A 497 -9.58 -28.40 -19.07
CA LEU A 497 -10.94 -28.42 -18.53
C LEU A 497 -11.52 -27.00 -18.41
N LEU A 498 -10.69 -26.03 -17.98
CA LEU A 498 -11.05 -24.62 -17.96
C LEU A 498 -11.35 -24.09 -19.36
N MET A 499 -10.44 -24.28 -20.33
CA MET A 499 -10.65 -23.89 -21.73
C MET A 499 -11.95 -24.48 -22.31
N ALA A 500 -12.18 -25.77 -22.08
CA ALA A 500 -13.41 -26.43 -22.55
C ALA A 500 -14.68 -25.81 -21.94
N THR A 501 -14.63 -25.44 -20.66
CA THR A 501 -15.75 -24.79 -19.97
C THR A 501 -15.98 -23.37 -20.49
N MET A 502 -14.92 -22.58 -20.69
CA MET A 502 -15.01 -21.23 -21.26
C MET A 502 -15.61 -21.24 -22.68
N TYR A 503 -15.18 -22.16 -23.54
CA TYR A 503 -15.78 -22.35 -24.87
C TYR A 503 -17.26 -22.77 -24.78
N ALA A 504 -17.62 -23.65 -23.84
CA ALA A 504 -19.01 -24.06 -23.64
C ALA A 504 -19.92 -22.89 -23.20
N GLU A 505 -19.40 -21.95 -22.42
CA GLU A 505 -20.14 -20.76 -21.96
C GLU A 505 -20.48 -19.80 -23.09
N ILE A 506 -19.56 -19.61 -24.04
CA ILE A 506 -19.82 -18.84 -25.25
C ILE A 506 -20.52 -19.67 -26.35
N LYS A 507 -20.97 -20.88 -26.01
CA LYS A 507 -21.69 -21.84 -26.87
C LYS A 507 -20.89 -22.35 -28.06
N ASP A 508 -19.56 -22.26 -28.01
CA ASP A 508 -18.66 -22.88 -28.99
C ASP A 508 -18.34 -24.33 -28.58
N TYR A 509 -19.35 -25.19 -28.74
CA TYR A 509 -19.24 -26.60 -28.33
C TYR A 509 -18.25 -27.41 -29.17
N THR A 510 -17.89 -26.90 -30.35
CA THR A 510 -16.89 -27.54 -31.23
C THR A 510 -15.50 -27.39 -30.63
N ASN A 511 -15.09 -26.16 -30.33
CA ASN A 511 -13.79 -25.93 -29.67
C ASN A 511 -13.79 -26.47 -28.23
N ALA A 512 -14.91 -26.39 -27.50
CA ALA A 512 -15.02 -27.02 -26.19
C ALA A 512 -14.70 -28.53 -26.25
N SER A 513 -15.28 -29.24 -27.22
CA SER A 513 -15.03 -30.67 -27.42
C SER A 513 -13.59 -30.97 -27.86
N LYS A 514 -13.00 -30.09 -28.67
CA LYS A 514 -11.60 -30.22 -29.12
C LYS A 514 -10.62 -30.14 -27.94
N HIS A 515 -10.80 -29.19 -27.03
CA HIS A 515 -9.97 -29.08 -25.82
C HIS A 515 -10.25 -30.21 -24.85
N PHE A 516 -11.51 -30.56 -24.64
CA PHE A 516 -11.89 -31.67 -23.77
C PHE A 516 -11.29 -33.01 -24.21
N ALA A 517 -11.17 -33.24 -25.52
CA ALA A 517 -10.58 -34.46 -26.09
C ALA A 517 -9.08 -34.62 -25.80
N LYS A 518 -8.37 -33.55 -25.39
CA LYS A 518 -6.96 -33.61 -24.99
C LYS A 518 -6.77 -34.18 -23.58
N ILE A 519 -7.84 -34.33 -22.80
CA ILE A 519 -7.79 -34.87 -21.44
C ILE A 519 -7.80 -36.40 -21.50
N ASP A 520 -6.76 -37.06 -20.97
CA ASP A 520 -6.70 -38.53 -20.94
C ASP A 520 -7.85 -39.12 -20.12
N SER A 521 -8.48 -40.16 -20.67
CA SER A 521 -9.51 -40.96 -20.01
C SER A 521 -9.00 -41.75 -18.79
N ASN A 522 -7.68 -41.97 -18.66
CA ASN A 522 -7.05 -42.74 -17.58
C ASN A 522 -6.68 -41.94 -16.32
N THR A 523 -7.24 -40.74 -16.13
CA THR A 523 -7.01 -39.84 -14.97
C THR A 523 -7.46 -40.41 -13.61
N TYR A 524 -7.76 -41.71 -13.52
CA TYR A 524 -8.22 -42.45 -12.33
C TYR A 524 -7.24 -42.48 -11.14
N LEU A 525 -6.00 -41.99 -11.30
CA LEU A 525 -4.96 -42.05 -10.26
C LEU A 525 -5.03 -40.93 -9.21
N SER A 526 -5.76 -39.83 -9.48
CA SER A 526 -6.00 -38.76 -8.49
C SER A 526 -7.48 -38.42 -8.43
N ALA A 527 -8.07 -38.41 -7.22
CA ALA A 527 -9.46 -37.98 -7.03
C ALA A 527 -9.70 -36.49 -7.39
N TYR A 528 -8.63 -35.71 -7.51
CA TYR A 528 -8.64 -34.26 -7.70
C TYR A 528 -7.85 -33.88 -8.96
N LEU A 529 -8.40 -32.97 -9.77
CA LEU A 529 -7.78 -32.44 -10.98
C LEU A 529 -7.18 -31.05 -10.75
N TRP A 530 -7.79 -30.27 -9.85
CA TRP A 530 -7.29 -28.98 -9.38
C TRP A 530 -7.83 -28.71 -7.97
N LYS A 531 -6.93 -28.39 -7.04
CA LYS A 531 -7.23 -28.09 -5.64
C LYS A 531 -6.31 -27.01 -5.11
N ILE A 532 -6.71 -26.38 -4.02
CA ILE A 532 -5.92 -25.37 -3.30
C ILE A 532 -5.92 -25.66 -1.80
N SER A 533 -4.81 -25.39 -1.10
CA SER A 533 -4.68 -25.62 0.34
C SER A 533 -5.59 -24.69 1.13
N ASN A 534 -6.31 -25.21 2.12
CA ASN A 534 -7.09 -24.40 3.05
C ASN A 534 -6.30 -23.98 4.30
N ASN A 535 -5.20 -24.66 4.62
CA ASN A 535 -4.56 -24.68 5.95
C ASN A 535 -3.94 -23.36 6.44
N GLU A 536 -3.94 -22.31 5.62
CA GLU A 536 -3.24 -21.04 5.89
C GLU A 536 -4.17 -19.83 5.88
N SER A 537 -5.49 -20.03 5.74
CA SER A 537 -6.43 -18.92 5.68
C SER A 537 -6.91 -18.49 7.06
N PRO A 538 -6.81 -17.20 7.42
CA PRO A 538 -7.41 -16.66 8.64
C PRO A 538 -8.94 -16.67 8.60
N MET A 539 -9.56 -16.81 7.41
CA MET A 539 -11.02 -16.86 7.28
C MET A 539 -11.62 -18.19 7.72
N LEU A 540 -10.82 -19.25 7.92
CA LEU A 540 -11.31 -20.54 8.42
C LEU A 540 -11.90 -20.46 9.84
N ASP A 541 -11.50 -19.46 10.62
CA ASP A 541 -12.04 -19.23 11.96
C ASP A 541 -13.46 -18.66 11.92
N LYS A 542 -13.91 -18.14 10.77
CA LYS A 542 -15.30 -17.73 10.58
C LYS A 542 -16.19 -19.00 10.44
N PRO A 543 -17.22 -19.17 11.29
CA PRO A 543 -18.03 -20.40 11.33
C PRO A 543 -18.66 -20.80 9.99
N LEU A 544 -19.02 -19.81 9.15
CA LEU A 544 -19.61 -20.03 7.83
C LEU A 544 -18.64 -20.71 6.85
N TYR A 545 -17.40 -20.25 6.83
CA TYR A 545 -16.34 -20.76 5.97
C TYR A 545 -15.95 -22.17 6.39
N LYS A 546 -15.89 -22.43 7.71
CA LYS A 546 -15.62 -23.75 8.26
C LYS A 546 -16.63 -24.82 7.83
N LYS A 547 -17.90 -24.46 7.64
CA LYS A 547 -18.96 -25.38 7.18
C LYS A 547 -18.80 -25.80 5.72
N TYR A 548 -18.19 -24.94 4.89
CA TYR A 548 -18.01 -25.19 3.45
C TYR A 548 -16.61 -25.72 3.11
N PHE A 549 -15.58 -25.18 3.75
CA PHE A 549 -14.17 -25.51 3.55
C PHE A 549 -13.69 -26.57 4.55
N GLU A 550 -14.43 -27.67 4.67
CA GLU A 550 -14.02 -28.78 5.54
C GLU A 550 -12.84 -29.56 4.92
N GLY A 551 -11.75 -29.67 5.68
CA GLY A 551 -10.56 -30.43 5.30
C GLY A 551 -9.42 -29.60 4.71
N PRO A 552 -8.29 -30.26 4.40
CA PRO A 552 -7.04 -29.56 4.11
C PRO A 552 -6.99 -28.86 2.73
N TYR A 553 -7.98 -29.10 1.86
CA TYR A 553 -8.01 -28.55 0.51
C TYR A 553 -9.42 -28.15 0.09
N HIS A 554 -9.54 -27.02 -0.62
CA HIS A 554 -10.69 -26.74 -1.45
C HIS A 554 -10.48 -27.31 -2.86
N LEU A 555 -11.53 -27.88 -3.42
CA LEU A 555 -11.48 -28.56 -4.72
C LEU A 555 -12.07 -27.66 -5.79
N ILE A 556 -11.27 -27.25 -6.76
CA ILE A 556 -11.75 -26.49 -7.92
C ILE A 556 -12.32 -27.46 -8.94
N TYR A 557 -11.51 -28.47 -9.34
CA TYR A 557 -11.95 -29.54 -10.24
C TYR A 557 -11.64 -30.93 -9.67
N ARG A 558 -12.62 -31.82 -9.78
CA ARG A 558 -12.49 -33.27 -9.58
C ARG A 558 -12.94 -34.03 -10.84
N ILE A 559 -12.69 -35.34 -10.85
CA ILE A 559 -13.11 -36.23 -11.95
C ILE A 559 -14.63 -36.10 -12.23
N ALA A 560 -15.43 -35.84 -11.20
CA ALA A 560 -16.87 -35.62 -11.35
C ALA A 560 -17.19 -34.38 -12.21
N ASN A 561 -16.46 -33.27 -12.09
CA ASN A 561 -16.65 -32.08 -12.93
C ASN A 561 -16.33 -32.41 -14.40
N GLN A 562 -15.22 -33.11 -14.64
CA GLN A 562 -14.85 -33.56 -15.99
C GLN A 562 -15.93 -34.46 -16.61
N ASN A 563 -16.46 -35.41 -15.84
CA ASN A 563 -17.51 -36.29 -16.34
C ASN A 563 -18.84 -35.55 -16.57
N ALA A 564 -19.19 -34.58 -15.72
CA ALA A 564 -20.37 -33.73 -15.90
C ALA A 564 -20.26 -32.93 -17.21
N LEU A 565 -19.11 -32.27 -17.42
CA LEU A 565 -18.84 -31.54 -18.66
C LEU A 565 -18.85 -32.47 -19.89
N ARG A 566 -18.35 -33.71 -19.78
CA ARG A 566 -18.45 -34.70 -20.87
C ARG A 566 -19.90 -34.91 -21.29
N VAL A 567 -20.81 -35.14 -20.34
CA VAL A 567 -22.23 -35.35 -20.65
C VAL A 567 -22.84 -34.07 -21.23
N GLU A 568 -22.54 -32.91 -20.65
CA GLU A 568 -22.99 -31.60 -21.14
C GLU A 568 -22.61 -31.38 -22.62
N LEU A 569 -21.33 -31.57 -22.96
CA LEU A 569 -20.83 -31.38 -24.33
C LEU A 569 -21.40 -32.40 -25.32
N LEU A 570 -21.59 -33.66 -24.90
CA LEU A 570 -22.22 -34.67 -25.75
C LEU A 570 -23.69 -34.33 -26.04
N LEU A 571 -24.44 -33.84 -25.05
CA LEU A 571 -25.81 -33.37 -25.24
C LEU A 571 -25.84 -32.15 -26.16
N ALA A 572 -24.97 -31.17 -25.95
CA ALA A 572 -24.88 -29.96 -26.77
C ALA A 572 -24.55 -30.25 -28.25
N ASN A 573 -23.80 -31.33 -28.51
CA ASN A 573 -23.50 -31.81 -29.85
C ASN A 573 -24.51 -32.85 -30.38
N ASN A 574 -25.68 -32.98 -29.77
CA ASN A 574 -26.75 -33.92 -30.16
C ASN A 574 -26.33 -35.40 -30.15
N GLN A 575 -25.32 -35.78 -29.36
CA GLN A 575 -24.82 -37.15 -29.24
C GLN A 575 -25.49 -37.90 -28.07
N VAL A 576 -26.83 -38.01 -28.11
CA VAL A 576 -27.67 -38.48 -27.00
C VAL A 576 -27.28 -39.87 -26.47
N ALA A 577 -27.06 -40.85 -27.35
CA ALA A 577 -26.67 -42.21 -26.93
C ALA A 577 -25.32 -42.20 -26.18
N LYS A 578 -24.33 -41.45 -26.68
CA LYS A 578 -23.02 -41.31 -26.03
C LYS A 578 -23.13 -40.57 -24.71
N ALA A 579 -23.98 -39.54 -24.62
CA ALA A 579 -24.24 -38.81 -23.38
C ALA A 579 -24.84 -39.74 -22.32
N SER A 580 -25.81 -40.58 -22.71
CA SER A 580 -26.44 -41.57 -21.86
C SER A 580 -25.45 -42.59 -21.31
N ASP A 581 -24.51 -43.06 -22.15
CA ASP A 581 -23.44 -43.95 -21.72
C ASP A 581 -22.42 -43.25 -20.81
N ALA A 582 -22.04 -42.00 -21.13
CA ALA A 582 -21.14 -41.22 -20.30
C ALA A 582 -21.74 -40.94 -18.91
N MET A 583 -23.07 -40.81 -18.81
CA MET A 583 -23.77 -40.58 -17.55
C MET A 583 -23.57 -41.73 -16.54
N LYS A 584 -23.34 -42.96 -17.00
CA LYS A 584 -23.03 -44.11 -16.14
C LYS A 584 -21.75 -43.91 -15.31
N LYS A 585 -20.84 -43.03 -15.75
CA LYS A 585 -19.63 -42.67 -14.98
C LYS A 585 -19.93 -41.69 -13.83
N LEU A 586 -21.01 -40.93 -13.91
CA LEU A 586 -21.46 -39.98 -12.88
C LEU A 586 -22.44 -40.63 -11.91
N ASP A 587 -23.29 -41.50 -12.43
CA ASP A 587 -24.36 -42.13 -11.69
C ASP A 587 -24.43 -43.62 -12.02
N ARG A 588 -23.97 -44.45 -11.09
CA ARG A 588 -23.98 -45.91 -11.25
C ARG A 588 -25.38 -46.51 -11.27
N GLU A 589 -26.38 -45.78 -10.76
CA GLU A 589 -27.78 -46.20 -10.75
C GLU A 589 -28.50 -45.86 -12.06
N TRP A 590 -27.86 -45.08 -12.94
CA TRP A 590 -28.44 -44.66 -14.20
C TRP A 590 -28.63 -45.85 -15.15
N LYS A 591 -29.90 -46.14 -15.48
CA LYS A 591 -30.28 -47.26 -16.35
C LYS A 591 -30.09 -46.96 -17.85
N GLY A 592 -29.87 -45.70 -18.21
CA GLY A 592 -29.88 -45.23 -19.59
C GLY A 592 -31.22 -44.60 -19.99
N SER A 593 -31.14 -43.65 -20.92
CA SER A 593 -32.27 -43.07 -21.66
C SER A 593 -31.82 -42.75 -23.09
N ASP A 594 -32.76 -42.78 -24.02
CA ASP A 594 -32.61 -42.29 -25.40
C ASP A 594 -33.12 -40.84 -25.57
N LYS A 595 -33.62 -40.21 -24.50
CA LYS A 595 -34.13 -38.83 -24.51
C LYS A 595 -33.14 -37.86 -23.87
N ALA A 596 -32.80 -36.81 -24.61
CA ALA A 596 -31.89 -35.77 -24.15
C ALA A 596 -32.37 -35.09 -22.85
N ASP A 597 -33.68 -34.85 -22.70
CA ASP A 597 -34.24 -34.15 -21.55
C ASP A 597 -34.16 -34.97 -20.26
N GLU A 598 -34.34 -36.30 -20.35
CA GLU A 598 -34.19 -37.19 -19.19
C GLU A 598 -32.73 -37.24 -18.72
N ILE A 599 -31.78 -37.27 -19.66
CA ILE A 599 -30.34 -37.21 -19.34
C ILE A 599 -29.99 -35.84 -18.76
N ARG A 600 -30.52 -34.75 -19.34
CA ARG A 600 -30.32 -33.36 -18.87
C ARG A 600 -30.81 -33.19 -17.43
N ALA A 601 -32.01 -33.67 -17.13
CA ALA A 601 -32.59 -33.61 -15.79
C ALA A 601 -31.74 -34.38 -14.77
N ARG A 602 -31.28 -35.59 -15.13
CA ARG A 602 -30.42 -36.38 -14.24
C ARG A 602 -29.04 -35.77 -14.05
N LEU A 603 -28.47 -35.18 -15.12
CA LEU A 603 -27.21 -34.44 -15.05
C LEU A 603 -27.35 -33.21 -14.14
N LEU A 604 -28.46 -32.48 -14.22
CA LEU A 604 -28.75 -31.33 -13.37
C LEU A 604 -28.80 -31.73 -11.88
N GLU A 605 -29.54 -32.78 -11.55
CA GLU A 605 -29.66 -33.31 -10.18
C GLU A 605 -28.29 -33.69 -9.58
N LYS A 606 -27.45 -34.41 -10.34
CA LYS A 606 -26.12 -34.80 -9.88
C LYS A 606 -25.13 -33.63 -9.91
N GLY A 607 -25.25 -32.77 -10.92
CA GLY A 607 -24.35 -31.65 -11.18
C GLY A 607 -24.38 -30.59 -10.10
N VAL A 608 -25.55 -30.26 -9.54
CA VAL A 608 -25.65 -29.30 -8.42
C VAL A 608 -24.88 -29.79 -7.19
N ASN A 609 -25.02 -31.07 -6.83
CA ASN A 609 -24.24 -31.67 -5.75
C ASN A 609 -22.74 -31.71 -6.06
N ILE A 610 -22.38 -31.90 -7.33
CA ILE A 610 -20.99 -31.93 -7.76
C ILE A 610 -20.35 -30.55 -7.66
N MET A 611 -20.96 -29.55 -8.30
CA MET A 611 -20.43 -28.20 -8.42
C MET A 611 -20.58 -27.41 -7.13
N GLY A 612 -21.65 -27.65 -6.36
CA GLY A 612 -21.91 -27.01 -5.08
C GLY A 612 -20.91 -27.35 -3.98
N GLN A 613 -20.09 -28.40 -4.14
CA GLN A 613 -18.96 -28.73 -3.26
C GLN A 613 -17.59 -28.33 -3.84
N THR A 614 -17.60 -27.71 -5.02
CA THR A 614 -16.40 -27.29 -5.76
C THR A 614 -16.58 -25.84 -6.18
N PHE A 615 -16.32 -25.49 -7.43
CA PHE A 615 -16.50 -24.15 -8.00
C PHE A 615 -17.48 -24.17 -9.19
N GLY A 616 -18.30 -23.12 -9.35
CA GLY A 616 -19.04 -22.81 -10.59
C GLY A 616 -20.45 -23.43 -10.68
N CYS A 617 -21.16 -23.57 -9.57
CA CYS A 617 -22.51 -24.15 -9.53
C CYS A 617 -23.53 -23.27 -10.26
N PHE A 618 -23.50 -21.96 -10.05
CA PHE A 618 -24.43 -21.02 -10.68
C PHE A 618 -24.19 -20.97 -12.19
N SER A 619 -22.92 -20.97 -12.61
CA SER A 619 -22.56 -21.05 -14.02
C SER A 619 -23.08 -22.33 -14.68
N PHE A 620 -22.92 -23.48 -14.02
CA PHE A 620 -23.48 -24.75 -14.50
C PHE A 620 -25.00 -24.66 -14.66
N LEU A 621 -25.73 -24.14 -13.66
CA LEU A 621 -27.18 -23.94 -13.73
C LEU A 621 -27.59 -23.05 -14.91
N LYS A 622 -26.82 -22.01 -15.21
CA LYS A 622 -27.05 -21.12 -16.36
C LYS A 622 -26.82 -21.81 -17.70
N ARG A 623 -25.72 -22.54 -17.87
CA ARG A 623 -25.46 -23.31 -19.09
C ARG A 623 -26.51 -24.39 -19.33
N MET A 624 -27.03 -24.97 -18.26
CA MET A 624 -28.10 -25.97 -18.33
C MET A 624 -29.49 -25.37 -18.57
N GLY A 625 -29.64 -24.05 -18.50
CA GLY A 625 -30.91 -23.34 -18.67
C GLY A 625 -31.86 -23.47 -17.49
N ALA A 626 -31.36 -23.83 -16.31
CA ALA A 626 -32.17 -24.17 -15.14
C ALA A 626 -32.10 -23.15 -14.00
N ALA A 627 -31.18 -22.17 -14.08
CA ALA A 627 -30.93 -21.22 -12.99
C ALA A 627 -32.18 -20.45 -12.53
N LYS A 628 -32.97 -19.90 -13.45
CA LYS A 628 -34.16 -19.10 -13.11
C LYS A 628 -35.20 -19.90 -12.31
N GLU A 629 -35.53 -21.08 -12.80
CA GLU A 629 -36.58 -21.92 -12.24
C GLU A 629 -36.14 -22.55 -10.91
N LEU A 630 -34.91 -23.05 -10.84
CA LEU A 630 -34.40 -23.70 -9.63
C LEU A 630 -34.10 -22.74 -8.50
N LEU A 631 -33.61 -21.53 -8.81
CA LEU A 631 -33.23 -20.53 -7.81
C LEU A 631 -34.35 -19.53 -7.52
N ASN A 632 -35.47 -19.60 -8.26
CA ASN A 632 -36.60 -18.68 -8.16
C ASN A 632 -36.18 -17.20 -8.30
N ILE A 633 -35.41 -16.90 -9.35
CA ILE A 633 -34.86 -15.56 -9.61
C ILE A 633 -35.41 -14.94 -10.90
N LYS A 634 -35.35 -13.61 -10.97
CA LYS A 634 -35.74 -12.84 -12.18
C LYS A 634 -34.62 -12.86 -13.22
N ASP A 635 -34.96 -12.50 -14.47
CA ASP A 635 -34.01 -12.46 -15.58
C ASP A 635 -32.76 -11.61 -15.32
N TYR A 636 -32.92 -10.42 -14.72
CA TYR A 636 -31.79 -9.55 -14.42
C TYR A 636 -30.84 -10.12 -13.37
N GLN A 637 -31.33 -11.02 -12.50
CA GLN A 637 -30.55 -11.67 -11.43
C GLN A 637 -29.73 -12.86 -11.93
N LEU A 638 -29.74 -13.14 -13.24
CA LEU A 638 -28.76 -14.04 -13.87
C LEU A 638 -27.34 -13.46 -13.82
N LEU A 639 -27.24 -12.15 -13.59
CA LEU A 639 -26.03 -11.42 -13.23
C LEU A 639 -26.24 -10.76 -11.86
N LEU A 640 -25.15 -10.58 -11.13
CA LEU A 640 -25.07 -9.79 -9.91
C LEU A 640 -25.03 -8.29 -10.23
N PRO A 641 -25.44 -7.43 -9.28
CA PRO A 641 -25.16 -6.01 -9.39
C PRO A 641 -23.64 -5.77 -9.33
N LEU A 642 -23.16 -4.69 -9.92
CA LEU A 642 -21.82 -4.17 -9.62
C LEU A 642 -21.86 -3.44 -8.27
N PRO A 643 -20.77 -3.47 -7.47
CA PRO A 643 -20.73 -2.80 -6.17
C PRO A 643 -20.95 -1.29 -6.30
N SER A 644 -21.76 -0.70 -5.41
CA SER A 644 -22.07 0.73 -5.45
C SER A 644 -20.84 1.62 -5.26
N LEU A 645 -19.89 1.17 -4.44
CA LEU A 645 -18.63 1.89 -4.20
C LEU A 645 -17.81 2.00 -5.48
N ILE A 646 -17.65 0.88 -6.20
CA ILE A 646 -16.93 0.84 -7.49
C ILE A 646 -17.58 1.72 -8.54
N ILE A 647 -18.92 1.75 -8.62
CA ILE A 647 -19.64 2.64 -9.54
C ILE A 647 -19.40 4.12 -9.19
N THR A 648 -19.35 4.45 -7.91
CA THR A 648 -19.14 5.82 -7.44
C THR A 648 -17.72 6.30 -7.75
N GLU A 649 -16.73 5.42 -7.56
CA GLU A 649 -15.31 5.71 -7.78
C GLU A 649 -14.90 5.64 -9.25
N THR A 650 -15.65 4.92 -10.09
CA THR A 650 -15.32 4.70 -11.51
C THR A 650 -16.50 5.11 -12.42
N PRO A 651 -16.60 6.39 -12.80
CA PRO A 651 -17.72 6.90 -13.61
C PRO A 651 -17.93 6.21 -14.97
N GLY A 652 -16.88 5.55 -15.50
CA GLY A 652 -16.92 4.78 -16.75
C GLY A 652 -17.61 3.42 -16.67
N ILE A 653 -17.97 2.95 -15.46
CA ILE A 653 -18.63 1.67 -15.22
C ILE A 653 -20.11 1.88 -14.93
N THR A 654 -20.99 1.21 -15.68
CA THR A 654 -22.44 1.28 -15.48
C THR A 654 -23.00 0.01 -14.85
N GLN A 655 -24.03 0.18 -14.01
CA GLN A 655 -24.77 -0.91 -13.36
C GLN A 655 -25.39 -1.89 -14.38
N ASN A 656 -25.53 -3.15 -13.98
CA ASN A 656 -26.30 -4.15 -14.71
C ASN A 656 -27.78 -3.80 -14.71
N THR A 657 -28.44 -3.93 -15.87
CA THR A 657 -29.85 -3.57 -16.04
C THR A 657 -30.75 -4.30 -15.04
N GLY A 658 -31.56 -3.56 -14.29
CA GLY A 658 -32.54 -4.11 -13.33
C GLY A 658 -32.15 -3.96 -11.86
N TYR A 659 -30.90 -3.58 -11.59
CA TYR A 659 -30.39 -3.23 -10.26
C TYR A 659 -30.33 -1.73 -10.01
#